data_AF-A0A4S2R5L8-F1
#
_entry.id   AF-A0A4S2R5L8-F1
#
_cell.length_a   1.000
_cell.length_b   1.000
_cell.length_c   1.000
_cell.angle_alpha   90.00
_cell.angle_beta   90.00
_cell.angle_gamma   90.00
#
_symmetry.space_group_name_H-M   'P 1'
#
loop_
_entity.id
_entity.type
_entity.pdbx_description
1 polymer ?
#
loop_
_entity_poly.entity_id
_entity_poly.type
_entity_poly.pdbx_seq_one_letter_code
_entity_poly.pdbx_strand_id
1 'polypeptide(L)'
;MRIAVIGGGPGGLYAAALLKRLDPAREVTVHERNAPDDTFGFGVVLSDETLGGIESADPVVYAALRDEFVRWDDIEVVHRGRKLTSGGHGFSALSRRRLLAVLHERCRDLGVDLRFRSEAPAAAELAASHDLVIAADGVHSATREAFADAFGPDLTTHRCRYIWLAADFALDAFRFEIAETEHGVMQLHGYPFSAGASTVIVEMREEVWQAAGLDRMDEAASAAYCAKLFPDTLGGRPLRGNNSRWIAFRTVANARWSHENVVLLGDAAHTAHFSIGSGTKLAVEDALALAACVEENTTLPEALAAYEAERRPVVTSTQRAARASLEWFEDLATYTAQPPYRFAFNLLTRSRRVTHDNLRLRDPGFVAAVEREAGVPEGTPPMFTPFRLGPLELRNRVVVSAMDMYSADDGVPGDFHLVHLGGRALGGAGLVMTEMVCVSPDGRITPGCTGLWNDAQAASWQRIADFVHTRSPGTALGVQLGHSGRKGSTRLMWEGIDDPLPDGNWPVVAPSPLPYRDGVNQVPRALEVSELAGLRDQFVDAARRAVEAGFDLLELHCAHGYLLSSFLSPLTNRRTDAYGGDVRGRLRFPLEVFDAVREVWPEDRALTVRISATDWAEGGTSSEDTLAVARAFAEHGADAIDVSTGQVVSEERPDYGRSYQTPYADRIRNGLGVPVIAVGAISSWDDVNSLLLAGRADLCALARPHLYDPHWSLHAAADQDYAGPGAPWPQQYRAGSRKPPTGRTDAPKQRLTL
;
A
#
# COMPACT_ATOMS: atom_id res chain seq x y z
N MET A 1 25.75 -35.64 -2.01
CA MET A 1 25.88 -34.18 -1.78
C MET A 1 26.06 -33.95 -0.29
N ARG A 2 27.06 -33.16 0.12
CA ARG A 2 27.31 -32.72 1.50
C ARG A 2 26.70 -31.33 1.70
N ILE A 3 25.85 -31.19 2.71
CA ILE A 3 25.05 -29.99 2.95
C ILE A 3 25.27 -29.52 4.38
N ALA A 4 25.65 -28.26 4.56
CA ALA A 4 25.69 -27.61 5.86
C ALA A 4 24.52 -26.64 6.00
N VAL A 5 23.82 -26.67 7.13
CA VAL A 5 22.75 -25.73 7.47
C VAL A 5 23.18 -24.94 8.70
N ILE A 6 23.24 -23.61 8.55
CA ILE A 6 23.56 -22.67 9.62
C ILE A 6 22.24 -22.17 10.20
N GLY A 7 21.87 -22.63 11.40
CA GLY A 7 20.63 -22.27 12.10
C GLY A 7 19.58 -23.38 12.12
N GLY A 8 19.14 -23.74 13.32
CA GLY A 8 18.12 -24.76 13.62
C GLY A 8 16.72 -24.18 13.83
N GLY A 9 16.37 -23.09 13.14
CA GLY A 9 14.99 -22.59 13.10
C GLY A 9 14.06 -23.45 12.23
N PRO A 10 12.76 -23.14 12.15
CA PRO A 10 11.79 -23.93 11.38
C PRO A 10 12.19 -24.12 9.91
N GLY A 11 12.69 -23.07 9.25
CA GLY A 11 13.15 -23.15 7.86
C GLY A 11 14.38 -24.04 7.67
N GLY A 12 15.43 -23.85 8.50
CA GLY A 12 16.67 -24.63 8.40
C GLY A 12 16.46 -26.11 8.69
N LEU A 13 15.74 -26.45 9.77
CA LEU A 13 15.42 -27.84 10.10
C LEU A 13 14.55 -28.50 9.02
N TYR A 14 13.55 -27.78 8.50
CA TYR A 14 12.67 -28.37 7.50
C TYR A 14 13.37 -28.55 6.15
N ALA A 15 14.23 -27.62 5.74
CA ALA A 15 15.08 -27.78 4.56
C ALA A 15 15.99 -29.01 4.70
N ALA A 16 16.62 -29.19 5.88
CA ALA A 16 17.46 -30.35 6.16
C ALA A 16 16.68 -31.67 6.06
N ALA A 17 15.48 -31.74 6.67
CA ALA A 17 14.62 -32.91 6.60
C ALA A 17 14.18 -33.23 5.17
N LEU A 18 13.71 -32.23 4.40
CA LEU A 18 13.24 -32.41 3.03
C LEU A 18 14.37 -32.86 2.10
N LEU A 19 15.53 -32.21 2.17
CA LEU A 19 16.69 -32.56 1.34
C LEU A 19 17.15 -33.99 1.63
N LYS A 20 17.25 -34.39 2.90
CA LYS A 20 17.62 -35.75 3.30
C LYS A 20 16.56 -36.79 2.89
N ARG A 21 15.27 -36.43 2.91
CA ARG A 21 14.17 -37.30 2.49
C ARG A 21 14.15 -37.55 0.98
N LEU A 22 14.41 -36.52 0.18
CA LEU A 22 14.44 -36.62 -1.28
C LEU A 22 15.58 -37.50 -1.77
N ASP A 23 16.75 -37.44 -1.13
CA ASP A 23 17.86 -38.36 -1.37
C ASP A 23 18.56 -38.75 -0.06
N PRO A 24 18.33 -39.99 0.44
CA PRO A 24 18.94 -40.49 1.67
C PRO A 24 20.48 -40.54 1.65
N ALA A 25 21.11 -40.52 0.46
CA ALA A 25 22.57 -40.51 0.32
C ALA A 25 23.19 -39.14 0.61
N ARG A 26 22.40 -38.07 0.75
CA ARG A 26 22.88 -36.74 1.13
C ARG A 26 23.39 -36.74 2.57
N GLU A 27 24.56 -36.15 2.80
CA GLU A 27 25.09 -35.91 4.13
C GLU A 27 24.65 -34.52 4.56
N VAL A 28 23.83 -34.41 5.60
CA VAL A 28 23.25 -33.12 6.03
C VAL A 28 23.61 -32.87 7.49
N THR A 29 24.24 -31.74 7.76
CA THR A 29 24.60 -31.28 9.11
C THR A 29 23.91 -29.96 9.42
N VAL A 30 23.25 -29.86 10.58
CA VAL A 30 22.64 -28.62 11.08
C VAL A 30 23.41 -28.13 12.29
N HIS A 31 23.87 -26.88 12.24
CA HIS A 31 24.50 -26.19 13.35
C HIS A 31 23.50 -25.25 14.04
N GLU A 32 23.22 -25.46 15.31
CA GLU A 32 22.36 -24.60 16.14
C GLU A 32 23.13 -24.16 17.40
N ARG A 33 23.23 -22.84 17.59
CA ARG A 33 23.96 -22.23 18.70
C ARG A 33 23.25 -22.40 20.04
N ASN A 34 21.93 -22.53 20.04
CA ASN A 34 21.12 -22.66 21.24
C ASN A 34 20.89 -24.13 21.63
N ALA A 35 20.32 -24.35 22.83
CA ALA A 35 19.84 -25.67 23.21
C ALA A 35 18.57 -26.05 22.42
N PRO A 36 18.24 -27.35 22.26
CA PRO A 36 17.05 -27.78 21.52
C PRO A 36 15.72 -27.24 22.08
N ASP A 37 15.69 -26.87 23.35
CA ASP A 37 14.54 -26.36 24.09
C ASP A 37 14.53 -24.83 24.25
N ASP A 38 15.60 -24.14 23.84
CA ASP A 38 15.67 -22.69 23.81
C ASP A 38 14.90 -22.15 22.60
N THR A 39 13.71 -21.57 22.85
CA THR A 39 12.88 -21.03 21.77
C THR A 39 12.50 -19.59 22.01
N PHE A 40 12.71 -18.72 21.02
CA PHE A 40 12.26 -17.33 21.06
C PHE A 40 10.87 -17.21 20.43
N GLY A 41 9.92 -16.59 21.16
CA GLY A 41 8.51 -16.52 20.78
C GLY A 41 7.71 -17.76 21.18
N PHE A 42 6.37 -17.64 21.16
CA PHE A 42 5.47 -18.64 21.74
C PHE A 42 4.65 -19.40 20.69
N GLY A 43 3.72 -18.72 20.02
CA GLY A 43 2.84 -19.31 19.01
C GLY A 43 3.31 -19.07 17.57
N VAL A 44 2.95 -19.99 16.68
CA VAL A 44 3.12 -19.85 15.23
C VAL A 44 1.77 -20.07 14.57
N VAL A 45 1.36 -19.15 13.69
CA VAL A 45 0.19 -19.30 12.82
C VAL A 45 0.65 -19.87 11.48
N LEU A 46 -0.02 -20.91 10.99
CA LEU A 46 0.19 -21.48 9.66
C LEU A 46 -1.15 -21.46 8.90
N SER A 47 -1.13 -21.04 7.64
CA SER A 47 -2.32 -21.09 6.78
C SER A 47 -2.54 -22.50 6.24
N ASP A 48 -3.80 -22.84 5.94
CA ASP A 48 -4.18 -24.14 5.37
C ASP A 48 -3.42 -24.48 4.08
N GLU A 49 -3.12 -23.48 3.24
CA GLU A 49 -2.28 -23.65 2.05
C GLU A 49 -0.87 -24.17 2.39
N THR A 50 -0.21 -23.55 3.38
CA THR A 50 1.10 -23.97 3.87
C THR A 50 1.03 -25.37 4.48
N LEU A 51 -0.06 -25.67 5.19
CA LEU A 51 -0.29 -27.00 5.76
C LEU A 51 -0.49 -28.05 4.67
N GLY A 52 -1.20 -27.74 3.58
CA GLY A 52 -1.35 -28.62 2.42
C GLY A 52 -0.02 -28.84 1.68
N GLY A 53 0.83 -27.81 1.60
CA GLY A 53 2.20 -27.94 1.09
C GLY A 53 3.06 -28.88 1.95
N ILE A 54 2.96 -28.77 3.28
CA ILE A 54 3.62 -29.70 4.21
C ILE A 54 3.03 -31.12 4.07
N GLU A 55 1.73 -31.28 3.95
CA GLU A 55 1.08 -32.59 3.76
C GLU A 55 1.59 -33.30 2.50
N SER A 56 1.66 -32.58 1.38
CA SER A 56 2.16 -33.13 0.12
C SER A 56 3.65 -33.49 0.19
N ALA A 57 4.46 -32.67 0.85
CA ALA A 57 5.91 -32.84 0.89
C ALA A 57 6.38 -33.81 1.99
N ASP A 58 5.80 -33.76 3.18
CA ASP A 58 6.12 -34.63 4.31
C ASP A 58 4.88 -34.96 5.15
N PRO A 59 4.12 -36.01 4.78
CA PRO A 59 2.93 -36.45 5.49
C PRO A 59 3.16 -36.78 6.98
N VAL A 60 4.39 -37.15 7.35
CA VAL A 60 4.73 -37.51 8.74
C VAL A 60 4.79 -36.25 9.60
N VAL A 61 5.46 -35.20 9.11
CA VAL A 61 5.48 -33.90 9.79
C VAL A 61 4.05 -33.34 9.85
N TYR A 62 3.30 -33.38 8.75
CA TYR A 62 1.92 -32.91 8.74
C TYR A 62 1.06 -33.62 9.79
N ALA A 63 1.09 -34.95 9.85
CA ALA A 63 0.32 -35.72 10.83
C ALA A 63 0.69 -35.35 12.28
N ALA A 64 1.97 -35.18 12.57
CA ALA A 64 2.45 -34.78 13.89
C ALA A 64 2.04 -33.35 14.28
N LEU A 65 1.97 -32.42 13.32
CA LEU A 65 1.52 -31.04 13.56
C LEU A 65 -0.01 -30.94 13.67
N ARG A 66 -0.74 -31.74 12.89
CA ARG A 66 -2.21 -31.68 12.79
C ARG A 66 -2.89 -31.80 14.15
N ASP A 67 -2.39 -32.70 14.99
CA ASP A 67 -3.00 -33.02 16.27
C ASP A 67 -2.73 -31.96 17.36
N GLU A 68 -1.87 -30.97 17.06
CA GLU A 68 -1.44 -29.91 17.98
C GLU A 68 -2.11 -28.54 17.71
N PHE A 69 -2.82 -28.39 16.58
CA PHE A 69 -3.38 -27.10 16.20
C PHE A 69 -4.54 -26.68 17.09
N VAL A 70 -4.47 -25.45 17.58
CA VAL A 70 -5.65 -24.70 18.00
C VAL A 70 -6.21 -23.98 16.79
N ARG A 71 -7.52 -24.14 16.58
CA ARG A 71 -8.26 -23.44 15.54
C ARG A 71 -9.27 -22.50 16.15
N TRP A 72 -9.39 -21.33 15.54
CA TRP A 72 -10.41 -20.35 15.86
C TRP A 72 -10.72 -19.54 14.61
N ASP A 73 -11.86 -18.86 14.62
CA ASP A 73 -12.36 -18.17 13.43
C ASP A 73 -12.46 -16.65 13.62
N ASP A 74 -12.58 -16.22 14.87
CA ASP A 74 -12.90 -14.84 15.22
C ASP A 74 -11.66 -13.95 15.37
N ILE A 75 -11.82 -12.69 14.97
CA ILE A 75 -10.97 -11.58 15.37
C ILE A 75 -11.79 -10.64 16.25
N GLU A 76 -11.28 -10.32 17.43
CA GLU A 76 -11.86 -9.33 18.34
C GLU A 76 -11.02 -8.05 18.31
N VAL A 77 -11.68 -6.90 18.13
CA VAL A 77 -11.10 -5.56 18.25
C VAL A 77 -11.67 -4.90 19.50
N VAL A 78 -10.82 -4.65 20.49
CA VAL A 78 -11.16 -4.00 21.75
C VAL A 78 -10.58 -2.58 21.77
N HIS A 79 -11.47 -1.58 21.83
CA HIS A 79 -11.08 -0.17 21.88
C HIS A 79 -12.13 0.65 22.63
N ARG A 80 -11.69 1.49 23.57
CA ARG A 80 -12.56 2.36 24.41
C ARG A 80 -13.72 1.60 25.07
N GLY A 81 -13.41 0.44 25.66
CA GLY A 81 -14.38 -0.40 26.37
C GLY A 81 -15.41 -1.10 25.47
N ARG A 82 -15.27 -1.02 24.15
CA ARG A 82 -16.09 -1.75 23.19
C ARG A 82 -15.30 -2.92 22.62
N LYS A 83 -15.95 -4.08 22.53
CA LYS A 83 -15.44 -5.28 21.87
C LYS A 83 -16.28 -5.56 20.63
N LEU A 84 -15.66 -5.53 19.46
CA LEU A 84 -16.28 -5.88 18.19
C LEU A 84 -15.65 -7.16 17.67
N THR A 85 -16.48 -8.10 17.21
CA THR A 85 -16.03 -9.38 16.66
C THR A 85 -16.32 -9.42 15.17
N SER A 86 -15.35 -9.92 14.40
CA SER A 86 -15.47 -10.28 12.99
C SER A 86 -15.13 -11.76 12.86
N GLY A 87 -16.04 -12.57 12.32
CA GLY A 87 -15.88 -14.02 12.13
C GLY A 87 -15.39 -14.43 10.74
N GLY A 88 -15.32 -15.74 10.48
CA GLY A 88 -15.04 -16.30 9.16
C GLY A 88 -13.59 -16.14 8.68
N HIS A 89 -12.62 -15.87 9.57
CA HIS A 89 -11.24 -15.64 9.16
C HIS A 89 -10.40 -16.90 9.00
N GLY A 90 -10.71 -17.95 9.76
CA GLY A 90 -10.02 -19.24 9.77
C GLY A 90 -8.54 -19.14 10.15
N PHE A 91 -8.20 -19.43 11.40
CA PHE A 91 -6.82 -19.47 11.87
C PHE A 91 -6.46 -20.83 12.47
N SER A 92 -5.22 -21.24 12.25
CA SER A 92 -4.60 -22.40 12.90
C SER A 92 -3.27 -21.96 13.51
N ALA A 93 -3.06 -22.23 14.80
CA ALA A 93 -1.78 -22.00 15.45
C ALA A 93 -1.35 -23.16 16.33
N LEU A 94 -0.04 -23.25 16.55
CA LEU A 94 0.59 -24.21 17.44
C LEU A 94 1.74 -23.59 18.22
N SER A 95 2.20 -24.28 19.26
CA SER A 95 3.42 -23.90 19.96
C SER A 95 4.65 -23.99 19.05
N ARG A 96 5.45 -22.92 19.00
CA ARG A 96 6.75 -22.90 18.31
C ARG A 96 7.69 -23.98 18.85
N ARG A 97 7.68 -24.18 20.17
CA ARG A 97 8.46 -25.24 20.83
C ARG A 97 8.07 -26.62 20.32
N ARG A 98 6.77 -26.86 20.14
CA ARG A 98 6.29 -28.14 19.61
C ARG A 98 6.65 -28.33 18.14
N LEU A 99 6.52 -27.29 17.31
CA LEU A 99 6.97 -27.29 15.92
C LEU A 99 8.45 -27.71 15.81
N LEU A 100 9.33 -27.07 16.58
CA LEU A 100 10.76 -27.38 16.58
C LEU A 100 11.02 -28.82 17.08
N ALA A 101 10.31 -29.28 18.11
CA ALA A 101 10.45 -30.64 18.60
C ALA A 101 10.10 -31.69 17.52
N VAL A 102 9.01 -31.49 16.78
CA VAL A 102 8.62 -32.37 15.66
C VAL A 102 9.67 -32.35 14.55
N LEU A 103 10.20 -31.19 14.19
CA LEU A 103 11.24 -31.08 13.17
C LEU A 103 12.58 -31.69 13.62
N HIS A 104 12.94 -31.57 14.90
CA HIS A 104 14.11 -32.22 15.48
C HIS A 104 13.99 -33.75 15.42
N GLU A 105 12.84 -34.30 15.83
CA GLU A 105 12.54 -35.73 15.75
C GLU A 105 12.61 -36.21 14.30
N ARG A 106 11.96 -35.50 13.38
CA ARG A 106 11.99 -35.83 11.96
C ARG A 106 13.40 -35.83 11.37
N CYS A 107 14.23 -34.85 11.72
CA CYS A 107 15.63 -34.80 11.28
C CYS A 107 16.43 -36.01 11.80
N ARG A 108 16.24 -36.40 13.06
CA ARG A 108 16.93 -37.58 13.65
C ARG A 108 16.49 -38.87 12.97
N ASP A 109 15.20 -39.05 12.71
CA ASP A 109 14.65 -40.23 12.04
C ASP A 109 15.21 -40.41 10.62
N LEU A 110 15.46 -39.29 9.94
CA LEU A 110 16.06 -39.29 8.59
C LEU A 110 17.59 -39.37 8.61
N GLY A 111 18.22 -39.36 9.78
CA GLY A 111 19.68 -39.42 9.92
C GLY A 111 20.41 -38.12 9.58
N VAL A 112 19.81 -36.97 9.83
CA VAL A 112 20.48 -35.65 9.79
C VAL A 112 21.35 -35.47 11.04
N ASP A 113 22.58 -34.97 10.87
CA ASP A 113 23.50 -34.67 11.97
C ASP A 113 23.14 -33.32 12.62
N LEU A 114 22.44 -33.36 13.76
CA LEU A 114 22.04 -32.18 14.52
C LEU A 114 23.06 -31.81 15.60
N ARG A 115 23.70 -30.65 15.47
CA ARG A 115 24.70 -30.12 16.42
C ARG A 115 24.16 -28.91 17.16
N PHE A 116 23.65 -29.13 18.37
CA PHE A 116 23.17 -28.08 19.27
C PHE A 116 24.29 -27.51 20.14
N ARG A 117 24.08 -26.30 20.68
CA ARG A 117 25.08 -25.57 21.46
C ARG A 117 26.42 -25.45 20.72
N SER A 118 26.35 -25.38 19.40
CA SER A 118 27.50 -25.31 18.52
C SER A 118 27.32 -24.08 17.64
N GLU A 119 28.20 -23.10 17.80
CA GLU A 119 28.34 -22.06 16.78
C GLU A 119 28.75 -22.74 15.46
N ALA A 120 28.16 -22.31 14.35
CA ALA A 120 28.57 -22.83 13.06
C ALA A 120 29.96 -22.26 12.70
N PRO A 121 30.81 -23.03 11.99
CA PRO A 121 31.96 -22.45 11.31
C PRO A 121 31.53 -21.33 10.36
N ALA A 122 32.47 -20.45 10.01
CA ALA A 122 32.17 -19.36 9.08
C ALA A 122 31.63 -19.92 7.76
N ALA A 123 30.63 -19.26 7.18
CA ALA A 123 29.97 -19.75 5.96
C ALA A 123 30.96 -19.96 4.80
N ALA A 124 32.03 -19.17 4.70
CA ALA A 124 33.10 -19.36 3.72
C ALA A 124 33.90 -20.67 3.92
N GLU A 125 34.12 -21.10 5.17
CA GLU A 125 34.78 -22.37 5.48
C GLU A 125 33.88 -23.56 5.13
N LEU A 126 32.58 -23.44 5.46
CA LEU A 126 31.58 -24.44 5.08
C LEU A 126 31.44 -24.52 3.57
N ALA A 127 31.43 -23.39 2.85
CA ALA A 127 31.35 -23.32 1.40
C ALA A 127 32.50 -24.03 0.68
N ALA A 128 33.71 -23.98 1.26
CA ALA A 128 34.87 -24.69 0.72
C ALA A 128 34.82 -26.21 0.93
N SER A 129 34.05 -26.69 1.91
CA SER A 129 34.04 -28.09 2.35
C SER A 129 32.73 -28.83 2.05
N HIS A 130 31.67 -28.13 1.68
CA HIS A 130 30.34 -28.67 1.40
C HIS A 130 29.89 -28.32 -0.02
N ASP A 131 28.99 -29.11 -0.56
CA ASP A 131 28.44 -28.87 -1.89
C ASP A 131 27.36 -27.78 -1.86
N LEU A 132 26.67 -27.61 -0.72
CA LEU A 132 25.65 -26.58 -0.48
C LEU A 132 25.70 -26.10 0.98
N VAL A 133 25.62 -24.79 1.19
CA VAL A 133 25.48 -24.16 2.50
C VAL A 133 24.16 -23.38 2.56
N ILE A 134 23.28 -23.74 3.49
CA ILE A 134 22.00 -23.05 3.71
C ILE A 134 22.14 -22.18 4.96
N ALA A 135 22.08 -20.87 4.79
CA ALA A 135 22.12 -19.90 5.86
C ALA A 135 20.69 -19.55 6.31
N ALA A 136 20.24 -20.20 7.39
CA ALA A 136 18.98 -19.96 8.08
C ALA A 136 19.23 -19.32 9.48
N ASP A 137 20.27 -18.49 9.58
CA ASP A 137 20.81 -17.90 10.81
C ASP A 137 20.10 -16.63 11.28
N GLY A 138 18.97 -16.30 10.64
CA GLY A 138 17.96 -15.34 11.11
C GLY A 138 18.23 -13.88 10.74
N VAL A 139 17.45 -12.98 11.34
CA VAL A 139 17.48 -11.53 11.01
C VAL A 139 18.86 -10.89 11.24
N HIS A 140 19.66 -11.41 12.17
CA HIS A 140 21.04 -11.00 12.43
C HIS A 140 22.07 -11.95 11.78
N SER A 141 21.75 -12.49 10.60
CA SER A 141 22.61 -13.39 9.83
C SER A 141 24.04 -12.87 9.69
N ALA A 142 25.00 -13.59 10.29
CA ALA A 142 26.43 -13.33 10.11
C ALA A 142 26.88 -13.73 8.69
N THR A 143 26.20 -14.70 8.09
CA THR A 143 26.46 -15.13 6.70
C THR A 143 26.14 -14.02 5.71
N ARG A 144 24.97 -13.38 5.85
CA ARG A 144 24.57 -12.24 5.01
C ARG A 144 25.55 -11.07 5.16
N GLU A 145 26.02 -10.81 6.37
CA GLU A 145 27.00 -9.76 6.63
C GLU A 145 28.38 -10.08 6.02
N ALA A 146 28.84 -11.32 6.15
CA ALA A 146 30.12 -11.77 5.60
C ALA A 146 30.18 -11.69 4.06
N PHE A 147 29.05 -11.88 3.38
CA PHE A 147 28.93 -11.79 1.92
C PHE A 147 28.03 -10.62 1.46
N ALA A 148 28.05 -9.51 2.19
CA ALA A 148 27.17 -8.36 1.92
C ALA A 148 27.30 -7.83 0.48
N ASP A 149 28.52 -7.79 -0.08
CA ASP A 149 28.77 -7.35 -1.45
C ASP A 149 28.08 -8.24 -2.51
N ALA A 150 27.90 -9.53 -2.20
CA ALA A 150 27.24 -10.48 -3.10
C ALA A 150 25.71 -10.47 -2.96
N PHE A 151 25.21 -10.40 -1.72
CA PHE A 151 23.77 -10.44 -1.44
C PHE A 151 23.07 -9.09 -1.63
N GLY A 152 23.79 -7.97 -1.41
CA GLY A 152 23.22 -6.62 -1.44
C GLY A 152 22.07 -6.44 -0.44
N PRO A 153 22.33 -6.53 0.87
CA PRO A 153 21.28 -6.42 1.89
C PRO A 153 20.74 -4.98 2.01
N ASP A 154 19.43 -4.85 2.04
CA ASP A 154 18.70 -3.63 2.41
C ASP A 154 17.96 -3.87 3.73
N LEU A 155 18.31 -3.07 4.74
CA LEU A 155 17.97 -3.32 6.13
C LEU A 155 17.33 -2.07 6.74
N THR A 156 16.02 -2.13 6.98
CA THR A 156 15.26 -1.02 7.58
C THR A 156 14.82 -1.37 9.00
N THR A 157 15.21 -0.54 9.98
CA THR A 157 14.71 -0.63 11.36
C THR A 157 13.53 0.34 11.53
N HIS A 158 12.43 -0.18 12.07
CA HIS A 158 11.15 0.54 12.19
C HIS A 158 10.96 1.21 13.55
N ARG A 159 9.93 2.06 13.66
CA ARG A 159 9.72 3.04 14.75
C ARG A 159 8.99 2.48 15.97
N CYS A 160 8.42 1.28 15.86
CA CYS A 160 7.75 0.62 16.98
C CYS A 160 8.68 -0.33 17.75
N ARG A 161 8.52 -0.33 19.07
CA ARG A 161 9.08 -1.32 19.99
C ARG A 161 8.01 -2.34 20.33
N TYR A 162 8.38 -3.62 20.29
CA TYR A 162 7.50 -4.70 20.70
C TYR A 162 8.18 -5.70 21.64
N ILE A 163 7.39 -6.38 22.45
CA ILE A 163 7.80 -7.49 23.31
C ILE A 163 6.84 -8.67 23.12
N TRP A 164 7.39 -9.88 23.08
CA TRP A 164 6.61 -11.11 22.94
C TRP A 164 6.50 -11.80 24.30
N LEU A 165 5.28 -12.02 24.78
CA LEU A 165 4.94 -12.63 26.07
C LEU A 165 3.93 -13.76 25.86
N ALA A 166 3.63 -14.49 26.95
CA ALA A 166 2.57 -15.49 26.97
C ALA A 166 1.62 -15.32 28.14
N ALA A 167 0.36 -15.67 27.89
CA ALA A 167 -0.66 -15.88 28.90
C ALA A 167 -0.85 -17.38 29.14
N ASP A 168 -1.09 -17.78 30.39
CA ASP A 168 -1.30 -19.18 30.80
C ASP A 168 -2.75 -19.66 30.66
N PHE A 169 -3.42 -19.13 29.63
CA PHE A 169 -4.75 -19.52 29.22
C PHE A 169 -4.94 -19.25 27.72
N ALA A 170 -5.89 -19.97 27.11
CA ALA A 170 -6.28 -19.74 25.72
C ALA A 170 -7.27 -18.57 25.64
N LEU A 171 -7.02 -17.62 24.74
CA LEU A 171 -8.00 -16.67 24.25
C LEU A 171 -8.93 -17.39 23.26
N ASP A 172 -10.19 -16.99 23.22
CA ASP A 172 -11.18 -17.61 22.32
C ASP A 172 -11.04 -17.15 20.86
N ALA A 173 -10.29 -16.05 20.63
CA ALA A 173 -10.16 -15.38 19.35
C ALA A 173 -8.77 -14.73 19.19
N PHE A 174 -8.44 -14.31 17.97
CA PHE A 174 -7.33 -13.37 17.77
C PHE A 174 -7.80 -12.00 18.27
N ARG A 175 -7.12 -11.41 19.25
CA ARG A 175 -7.50 -10.14 19.84
C ARG A 175 -6.51 -9.03 19.50
N PHE A 176 -7.04 -7.93 19.00
CA PHE A 176 -6.39 -6.62 19.02
C PHE A 176 -7.01 -5.80 20.13
N GLU A 177 -6.20 -5.28 21.06
CA GLU A 177 -6.69 -4.36 22.08
C GLU A 177 -5.83 -3.10 22.11
N ILE A 178 -6.49 -1.94 22.11
CA ILE A 178 -5.85 -0.63 22.05
C ILE A 178 -6.01 0.08 23.40
N ALA A 179 -4.87 0.44 24.01
CA ALA A 179 -4.80 1.22 25.22
C ALA A 179 -4.31 2.65 24.91
N GLU A 180 -5.13 3.65 25.24
CA GLU A 180 -4.76 5.06 25.20
C GLU A 180 -4.31 5.47 26.62
N THR A 181 -3.00 5.72 26.81
CA THR A 181 -2.39 6.05 28.10
C THR A 181 -1.95 7.52 28.13
N GLU A 182 -1.54 8.01 29.30
CA GLU A 182 -0.92 9.34 29.43
C GLU A 182 0.40 9.48 28.64
N HIS A 183 1.04 8.36 28.27
CA HIS A 183 2.27 8.34 27.49
C HIS A 183 2.04 8.22 25.98
N GLY A 184 0.82 7.88 25.55
CA GLY A 184 0.47 7.62 24.16
C GLY A 184 -0.26 6.29 23.97
N VAL A 185 -0.39 5.88 22.71
CA VAL A 185 -1.14 4.67 22.31
C VAL A 185 -0.25 3.44 22.36
N MET A 186 -0.75 2.39 22.98
CA MET A 186 -0.14 1.06 23.07
C MET A 186 -1.14 0.02 22.58
N GLN A 187 -0.66 -1.10 22.05
CA GLN A 187 -1.53 -2.14 21.52
C GLN A 187 -1.08 -3.55 21.91
N LEU A 188 -2.06 -4.42 22.04
CA LEU A 188 -1.89 -5.85 22.29
C LEU A 188 -2.35 -6.64 21.07
N HIS A 189 -1.56 -7.64 20.68
CA HIS A 189 -1.93 -8.71 19.76
C HIS A 189 -1.93 -10.03 20.52
N GLY A 190 -3.12 -10.61 20.71
CA GLY A 190 -3.31 -11.84 21.45
C GLY A 190 -3.85 -12.96 20.56
N TYR A 191 -3.33 -14.18 20.67
CA TYR A 191 -3.95 -15.34 20.01
C TYR A 191 -3.57 -16.66 20.70
N PRO A 192 -4.47 -17.65 20.74
CA PRO A 192 -4.17 -18.94 21.33
C PRO A 192 -3.15 -19.73 20.48
N PHE A 193 -2.29 -20.51 21.12
CA PHE A 193 -1.39 -21.45 20.43
C PHE A 193 -1.38 -22.86 21.04
N SER A 194 -2.13 -23.05 22.13
CA SER A 194 -2.45 -24.34 22.73
C SER A 194 -3.77 -24.21 23.49
N ALA A 195 -4.37 -25.33 23.89
CA ALA A 195 -5.63 -25.33 24.65
C ALA A 195 -5.56 -24.56 26.00
N GLY A 196 -4.35 -24.31 26.52
CA GLY A 196 -4.14 -23.65 27.80
C GLY A 196 -3.19 -22.45 27.76
N ALA A 197 -2.86 -21.90 26.58
CA ALA A 197 -1.95 -20.77 26.50
C ALA A 197 -2.12 -19.92 25.24
N SER A 198 -1.79 -18.64 25.37
CA SER A 198 -1.87 -17.65 24.29
C SER A 198 -0.59 -16.84 24.16
N THR A 199 -0.29 -16.46 22.93
CA THR A 199 0.71 -15.44 22.62
C THR A 199 0.11 -14.09 22.95
N VAL A 200 0.92 -13.21 23.54
CA VAL A 200 0.61 -11.80 23.76
C VAL A 200 1.79 -10.98 23.27
N ILE A 201 1.61 -10.18 22.23
CA ILE A 201 2.61 -9.22 21.75
C ILE A 201 2.11 -7.84 22.13
N VAL A 202 2.94 -7.07 22.82
CA VAL A 202 2.63 -5.65 23.11
C VAL A 202 3.56 -4.79 22.27
N GLU A 203 2.99 -3.82 21.56
CA GLU A 203 3.69 -2.94 20.62
C GLU A 203 3.30 -1.48 20.85
N MET A 204 4.25 -0.57 20.67
CA MET A 204 4.02 0.88 20.69
C MET A 204 5.16 1.63 19.99
N ARG A 205 4.92 2.90 19.68
CA ARG A 205 5.94 3.82 19.19
C ARG A 205 7.11 3.98 20.18
N GLU A 206 8.33 4.12 19.69
CA GLU A 206 9.53 4.22 20.52
C GLU A 206 9.47 5.37 21.54
N GLU A 207 8.94 6.53 21.14
CA GLU A 207 8.74 7.66 22.05
C GLU A 207 7.75 7.35 23.18
N VAL A 208 6.72 6.54 22.92
CA VAL A 208 5.74 6.09 23.93
C VAL A 208 6.39 5.08 24.89
N TRP A 209 7.20 4.17 24.36
CA TRP A 209 7.97 3.19 25.13
C TRP A 209 8.95 3.87 26.10
N GLN A 210 9.68 4.88 25.64
CA GLN A 210 10.59 5.68 26.48
C GLN A 210 9.84 6.51 27.53
N ALA A 211 8.73 7.15 27.14
CA ALA A 211 7.91 7.96 28.04
C ALA A 211 7.29 7.11 29.17
N ALA A 212 6.90 5.87 28.88
CA ALA A 212 6.42 4.90 29.86
C ALA A 212 7.53 4.30 30.75
N GLY A 213 8.80 4.56 30.43
CA GLY A 213 9.96 4.05 31.17
C GLY A 213 10.25 2.56 30.98
N LEU A 214 9.66 1.94 29.95
CA LEU A 214 9.82 0.52 29.63
C LEU A 214 11.23 0.18 29.13
N ASP A 215 11.98 1.19 28.68
CA ASP A 215 13.40 1.11 28.29
C ASP A 215 14.34 0.77 29.46
N ARG A 216 13.91 1.05 30.69
CA ARG A 216 14.67 0.81 31.91
C ARG A 216 14.17 -0.41 32.69
N MET A 217 13.11 -1.06 32.22
CA MET A 217 12.52 -2.23 32.89
C MET A 217 13.20 -3.51 32.43
N ASP A 218 13.40 -4.44 33.37
CA ASP A 218 13.73 -5.81 33.02
C ASP A 218 12.51 -6.56 32.46
N GLU A 219 12.70 -7.82 32.08
CA GLU A 219 11.65 -8.67 31.49
C GLU A 219 10.45 -8.83 32.44
N ALA A 220 10.71 -9.07 33.74
CA ALA A 220 9.65 -9.31 34.72
C ALA A 220 8.83 -8.05 34.99
N ALA A 221 9.48 -6.89 35.15
CA ALA A 221 8.83 -5.61 35.30
C ALA A 221 8.03 -5.22 34.05
N SER A 222 8.59 -5.45 32.85
CA SER A 222 7.89 -5.22 31.58
C SER A 222 6.64 -6.07 31.44
N ALA A 223 6.73 -7.38 31.76
CA ALA A 223 5.59 -8.29 31.71
C ALA A 223 4.49 -7.89 32.71
N ALA A 224 4.88 -7.49 33.92
CA ALA A 224 3.94 -7.02 34.94
C ALA A 224 3.27 -5.69 34.55
N TYR A 225 4.00 -4.77 33.91
CA TYR A 225 3.45 -3.53 33.37
C TYR A 225 2.44 -3.82 32.26
N CYS A 226 2.81 -4.64 31.28
CA CYS A 226 1.93 -5.07 30.19
C CYS A 226 0.66 -5.75 30.70
N ALA A 227 0.77 -6.61 31.72
CA ALA A 227 -0.40 -7.27 32.32
C ALA A 227 -1.41 -6.28 32.94
N LYS A 228 -0.91 -5.17 33.50
CA LYS A 228 -1.74 -4.11 34.09
C LYS A 228 -2.41 -3.20 33.05
N LEU A 229 -1.84 -3.08 31.85
CA LEU A 229 -2.41 -2.27 30.77
C LEU A 229 -3.69 -2.86 30.19
N PHE A 230 -3.81 -4.20 30.20
CA PHE A 230 -4.90 -4.92 29.54
C PHE A 230 -5.67 -5.82 30.54
N PRO A 231 -6.22 -5.25 31.63
CA PRO A 231 -6.77 -6.03 32.74
C PRO A 231 -8.00 -6.85 32.33
N ASP A 232 -8.83 -6.33 31.42
CA ASP A 232 -10.05 -6.98 30.96
C ASP A 232 -9.75 -8.19 30.08
N THR A 233 -8.79 -8.07 29.15
CA THR A 233 -8.37 -9.19 28.31
C THR A 233 -7.64 -10.26 29.09
N LEU A 234 -6.81 -9.85 30.05
CA LEU A 234 -5.98 -10.79 30.80
C LEU A 234 -6.68 -11.34 32.03
N GLY A 235 -7.81 -10.76 32.43
CA GLY A 235 -8.51 -11.10 33.68
C GLY A 235 -7.64 -10.87 34.91
N GLY A 236 -6.76 -9.86 34.86
CA GLY A 236 -5.76 -9.58 35.91
C GLY A 236 -4.67 -10.64 36.09
N ARG A 237 -4.55 -11.62 35.18
CA ARG A 237 -3.53 -12.68 35.25
C ARG A 237 -2.16 -12.19 34.76
N PRO A 238 -1.05 -12.73 35.31
CA PRO A 238 0.28 -12.32 34.92
C PRO A 238 0.64 -12.81 33.50
N LEU A 239 1.47 -12.04 32.82
CA LEU A 239 2.15 -12.48 31.60
C LEU A 239 3.50 -13.11 31.94
N ARG A 240 3.93 -14.07 31.13
CA ARG A 240 5.22 -14.76 31.27
C ARG A 240 6.11 -14.43 30.08
N GLY A 241 7.36 -14.10 30.36
CA GLY A 241 8.40 -13.96 29.35
C GLY A 241 9.16 -15.28 29.11
N ASN A 242 9.96 -15.32 28.06
CA ASN A 242 10.88 -16.41 27.74
C ASN A 242 12.16 -15.83 27.11
N ASN A 243 12.96 -15.11 27.91
CA ASN A 243 14.05 -14.25 27.44
C ASN A 243 13.53 -13.18 26.47
N SER A 244 12.35 -12.65 26.79
CA SER A 244 11.62 -11.64 26.06
C SER A 244 12.27 -10.27 26.24
N ARG A 245 12.42 -9.53 25.14
CA ARG A 245 13.04 -8.20 25.12
C ARG A 245 12.25 -7.24 24.27
N TRP A 246 12.29 -5.97 24.64
CA TRP A 246 11.85 -4.88 23.77
C TRP A 246 12.79 -4.77 22.58
N ILE A 247 12.27 -5.01 21.38
CA ILE A 247 13.02 -4.92 20.13
C ILE A 247 12.26 -4.09 19.11
N ALA A 248 13.00 -3.52 18.15
CA ALA A 248 12.40 -2.87 16.99
C ALA A 248 12.38 -3.87 15.83
N PHE A 249 11.30 -3.89 15.06
CA PHE A 249 11.22 -4.79 13.92
C PHE A 249 12.21 -4.34 12.83
N ARG A 250 12.92 -5.30 12.25
CA ARG A 250 13.86 -5.06 11.15
C ARG A 250 13.34 -5.73 9.89
N THR A 251 13.02 -4.94 8.87
CA THR A 251 12.77 -5.45 7.52
C THR A 251 14.09 -5.79 6.87
N VAL A 252 14.22 -7.03 6.40
CA VAL A 252 15.35 -7.53 5.63
C VAL A 252 14.88 -7.76 4.21
N ALA A 253 15.60 -7.20 3.25
CA ALA A 253 15.54 -7.59 1.85
C ALA A 253 16.97 -7.78 1.33
N ASN A 254 17.14 -8.59 0.30
CA ASN A 254 18.43 -8.79 -0.36
C ASN A 254 18.25 -8.74 -1.88
N ALA A 255 19.21 -8.11 -2.56
CA ALA A 255 19.26 -8.06 -4.01
C ALA A 255 19.42 -9.45 -4.64
N ARG A 256 20.14 -10.36 -3.97
CA ARG A 256 20.31 -11.79 -4.32
C ARG A 256 20.19 -12.65 -3.08
N TRP A 257 19.72 -13.89 -3.24
CA TRP A 257 19.60 -14.84 -2.12
C TRP A 257 20.64 -15.94 -2.16
N SER A 258 21.45 -16.01 -3.20
CA SER A 258 22.55 -16.97 -3.32
C SER A 258 23.85 -16.34 -3.78
N HIS A 259 24.95 -16.94 -3.35
CA HIS A 259 26.31 -16.64 -3.78
C HIS A 259 27.10 -17.94 -3.85
N GLU A 260 27.52 -18.33 -5.05
CA GLU A 260 28.16 -19.63 -5.31
C GLU A 260 27.30 -20.79 -4.79
N ASN A 261 27.77 -21.54 -3.80
CA ASN A 261 27.04 -22.63 -3.16
C ASN A 261 26.43 -22.24 -1.80
N VAL A 262 26.38 -20.95 -1.46
CA VAL A 262 25.73 -20.42 -0.24
C VAL A 262 24.38 -19.82 -0.60
N VAL A 263 23.32 -20.19 0.13
CA VAL A 263 21.96 -19.66 -0.05
C VAL A 263 21.38 -19.17 1.28
N LEU A 264 20.74 -18.00 1.26
CA LEU A 264 20.00 -17.45 2.40
C LEU A 264 18.58 -18.05 2.43
N LEU A 265 18.05 -18.33 3.62
CA LEU A 265 16.72 -18.90 3.80
C LEU A 265 15.97 -18.25 4.99
N GLY A 266 14.67 -18.00 4.82
CA GLY A 266 13.83 -17.40 5.86
C GLY A 266 14.30 -16.00 6.26
N ASP A 267 14.29 -15.69 7.56
CA ASP A 267 14.63 -14.35 8.09
C ASP A 267 16.06 -13.87 7.74
N ALA A 268 16.96 -14.76 7.32
CA ALA A 268 18.27 -14.38 6.79
C ALA A 268 18.14 -13.71 5.40
N ALA A 269 17.25 -14.25 4.55
CA ALA A 269 16.97 -13.77 3.19
C ALA A 269 15.96 -12.61 3.17
N HIS A 270 14.93 -12.67 4.02
CA HIS A 270 13.88 -11.66 4.06
C HIS A 270 13.01 -11.78 5.31
N THR A 271 12.47 -10.65 5.79
CA THR A 271 11.51 -10.65 6.91
C THR A 271 10.19 -9.99 6.52
N ALA A 272 9.10 -10.38 7.19
CA ALA A 272 7.79 -9.75 7.10
C ALA A 272 7.24 -9.49 8.51
N HIS A 273 6.64 -8.32 8.73
CA HIS A 273 6.12 -7.93 10.05
C HIS A 273 5.15 -8.97 10.61
N PHE A 274 5.26 -9.27 11.91
CA PHE A 274 4.49 -10.33 12.57
C PHE A 274 2.98 -10.09 12.54
N SER A 275 2.55 -8.83 12.35
CA SER A 275 1.14 -8.44 12.35
C SER A 275 0.28 -9.07 11.26
N ILE A 276 0.89 -9.68 10.24
CA ILE A 276 0.19 -10.44 9.19
C ILE A 276 0.47 -11.95 9.27
N GLY A 277 1.08 -12.43 10.36
CA GLY A 277 1.24 -13.86 10.66
C GLY A 277 2.07 -14.66 9.63
N SER A 278 3.07 -14.04 8.99
CA SER A 278 3.72 -14.63 7.80
C SER A 278 5.18 -15.07 7.99
N GLY A 279 5.86 -14.73 9.09
CA GLY A 279 7.31 -15.00 9.25
C GLY A 279 7.69 -16.49 9.15
N THR A 280 7.20 -17.33 10.07
CA THR A 280 7.48 -18.78 10.03
C THR A 280 6.91 -19.45 8.79
N LYS A 281 5.74 -18.99 8.31
CA LYS A 281 5.13 -19.46 7.05
C LYS A 281 6.11 -19.32 5.89
N LEU A 282 6.69 -18.13 5.69
CA LEU A 282 7.64 -17.88 4.61
C LEU A 282 8.85 -18.79 4.72
N ALA A 283 9.47 -18.91 5.90
CA ALA A 283 10.66 -19.75 6.07
C ALA A 283 10.41 -21.24 5.75
N VAL A 284 9.21 -21.76 6.04
CA VAL A 284 8.82 -23.15 5.74
C VAL A 284 8.56 -23.33 4.24
N GLU A 285 7.90 -22.37 3.59
CA GLU A 285 7.70 -22.38 2.14
C GLU A 285 9.01 -22.23 1.37
N ASP A 286 9.95 -21.44 1.88
CA ASP A 286 11.28 -21.30 1.29
C ASP A 286 12.05 -22.61 1.35
N ALA A 287 11.96 -23.34 2.46
CA ALA A 287 12.55 -24.66 2.61
C ALA A 287 11.95 -25.68 1.61
N LEU A 288 10.64 -25.62 1.39
CA LEU A 288 9.95 -26.46 0.39
C LEU A 288 10.44 -26.16 -1.02
N ALA A 289 10.42 -24.89 -1.42
CA ALA A 289 10.81 -24.48 -2.76
C ALA A 289 12.30 -24.74 -3.03
N LEU A 290 13.18 -24.46 -2.05
CA LEU A 290 14.61 -24.75 -2.19
C LEU A 290 14.85 -26.25 -2.37
N ALA A 291 14.20 -27.10 -1.56
CA ALA A 291 14.36 -28.55 -1.67
C ALA A 291 13.85 -29.09 -3.01
N ALA A 292 12.71 -28.59 -3.51
CA ALA A 292 12.17 -28.94 -4.82
C ALA A 292 13.12 -28.50 -5.95
N CYS A 293 13.58 -27.24 -5.93
CA CYS A 293 14.49 -26.71 -6.94
C CYS A 293 15.82 -27.48 -7.00
N VAL A 294 16.37 -27.89 -5.85
CA VAL A 294 17.59 -28.71 -5.78
C VAL A 294 17.39 -30.11 -6.36
N GLU A 295 16.18 -30.66 -6.32
CA GLU A 295 15.84 -31.96 -6.89
C GLU A 295 15.56 -31.89 -8.39
N GLU A 296 14.86 -30.85 -8.83
CA GLU A 296 14.36 -30.72 -10.21
C GLU A 296 15.44 -30.25 -11.20
N ASN A 297 16.49 -29.56 -10.72
CA ASN A 297 17.52 -28.98 -11.57
C ASN A 297 18.80 -29.81 -11.57
N THR A 298 19.47 -29.83 -12.73
CA THR A 298 20.70 -30.61 -12.94
C THR A 298 21.93 -30.06 -12.24
N THR A 299 21.99 -28.74 -12.05
CA THR A 299 23.12 -28.07 -11.41
C THR A 299 22.66 -27.18 -10.25
N LEU A 300 23.52 -27.03 -9.24
CA LEU A 300 23.20 -26.20 -8.08
C LEU A 300 22.97 -24.72 -8.45
N PRO A 301 23.76 -24.07 -9.32
CA PRO A 301 23.49 -22.69 -9.71
C PRO A 301 22.11 -22.50 -10.37
N GLU A 302 21.66 -23.46 -11.20
CA GLU A 302 20.31 -23.45 -11.78
C GLU A 302 19.25 -23.59 -10.70
N ALA A 303 19.44 -24.52 -9.74
CA ALA A 303 18.52 -24.71 -8.62
C ALA A 303 18.37 -23.45 -7.75
N LEU A 304 19.48 -22.79 -7.40
CA LEU A 304 19.45 -21.58 -6.57
C LEU A 304 18.81 -20.39 -7.29
N ALA A 305 19.05 -20.27 -8.61
CA ALA A 305 18.38 -19.27 -9.43
C ALA A 305 16.87 -19.54 -9.57
N ALA A 306 16.47 -20.81 -9.73
CA ALA A 306 15.07 -21.22 -9.80
C ALA A 306 14.33 -20.93 -8.48
N TYR A 307 14.94 -21.27 -7.34
CA TYR A 307 14.40 -20.98 -6.00
C TYR A 307 14.12 -19.48 -5.83
N GLU A 308 15.09 -18.63 -6.18
CA GLU A 308 14.92 -17.18 -6.06
C GLU A 308 13.84 -16.66 -7.02
N ALA A 309 13.81 -17.14 -8.27
CA ALA A 309 12.82 -16.73 -9.26
C ALA A 309 11.38 -17.11 -8.87
N GLU A 310 11.20 -18.30 -8.28
CA GLU A 310 9.90 -18.77 -7.80
C GLU A 310 9.40 -17.98 -6.58
N ARG A 311 10.28 -17.79 -5.59
CA ARG A 311 9.88 -17.26 -4.27
C ARG A 311 9.86 -15.74 -4.20
N ARG A 312 10.74 -15.04 -4.92
CA ARG A 312 10.87 -13.57 -4.85
C ARG A 312 9.54 -12.84 -5.08
N PRO A 313 8.71 -13.15 -6.10
CA PRO A 313 7.43 -12.44 -6.30
C PRO A 313 6.47 -12.57 -5.11
N VAL A 314 6.36 -13.76 -4.52
CA VAL A 314 5.48 -14.05 -3.39
C VAL A 314 5.96 -13.34 -2.12
N VAL A 315 7.27 -13.38 -1.87
CA VAL A 315 7.91 -12.68 -0.75
C VAL A 315 7.74 -11.18 -0.88
N THR A 316 8.08 -10.58 -2.03
CA THR A 316 7.92 -9.14 -2.24
C THR A 316 6.46 -8.70 -2.06
N SER A 317 5.49 -9.49 -2.56
CA SER A 317 4.07 -9.22 -2.33
C SER A 317 3.71 -9.25 -0.84
N THR A 318 4.21 -10.24 -0.10
CA THR A 318 3.95 -10.39 1.34
C THR A 318 4.62 -9.27 2.14
N GLN A 319 5.85 -8.89 1.82
CA GLN A 319 6.56 -7.78 2.46
C GLN A 319 5.84 -6.45 2.27
N ARG A 320 5.29 -6.17 1.07
CA ARG A 320 4.47 -4.97 0.85
C ARG A 320 3.23 -4.93 1.74
N ALA A 321 2.53 -6.07 1.89
CA ALA A 321 1.37 -6.16 2.78
C ALA A 321 1.76 -6.03 4.27
N ALA A 322 2.90 -6.60 4.65
CA ALA A 322 3.44 -6.50 6.01
C ALA A 322 3.82 -5.06 6.33
N ARG A 323 4.49 -4.37 5.40
CA ARG A 323 4.88 -2.96 5.54
C ARG A 323 3.65 -2.07 5.68
N ALA A 324 2.63 -2.24 4.83
CA ALA A 324 1.38 -1.48 4.96
C ALA A 324 0.69 -1.69 6.33
N SER A 325 0.73 -2.92 6.86
CA SER A 325 0.23 -3.18 8.22
C SER A 325 1.12 -2.57 9.30
N LEU A 326 2.44 -2.60 9.15
CA LEU A 326 3.40 -2.06 10.10
C LEU A 326 3.22 -0.53 10.19
N GLU A 327 3.23 0.16 9.05
CA GLU A 327 3.07 1.62 8.97
C GLU A 327 1.73 2.06 9.60
N TRP A 328 0.65 1.30 9.38
CA TRP A 328 -0.63 1.59 10.04
C TRP A 328 -0.55 1.53 11.56
N PHE A 329 0.21 0.59 12.13
CA PHE A 329 0.41 0.49 13.57
C PHE A 329 1.35 1.57 14.11
N GLU A 330 2.37 1.97 13.35
CA GLU A 330 3.22 3.11 13.71
C GLU A 330 2.46 4.43 13.75
N ASP A 331 1.42 4.56 12.94
CA ASP A 331 0.56 5.74 12.84
C ASP A 331 -0.80 5.52 13.54
N LEU A 332 -0.93 4.49 14.41
CA LEU A 332 -2.20 4.10 15.04
C LEU A 332 -2.92 5.26 15.75
N ALA A 333 -2.16 6.14 16.41
CA ALA A 333 -2.70 7.28 17.14
C ALA A 333 -3.57 8.21 16.27
N THR A 334 -3.32 8.25 14.96
CA THR A 334 -4.10 9.03 14.00
C THR A 334 -5.52 8.49 13.80
N TYR A 335 -5.77 7.22 14.13
CA TYR A 335 -7.05 6.56 13.87
C TYR A 335 -7.92 6.37 15.13
N THR A 336 -7.42 6.61 16.34
CA THR A 336 -8.17 6.33 17.58
C THR A 336 -9.42 7.19 17.76
N ALA A 337 -9.56 8.27 16.98
CA ALA A 337 -10.77 9.08 16.93
C ALA A 337 -11.85 8.54 15.97
N GLN A 338 -11.55 7.52 15.16
CA GLN A 338 -12.51 6.95 14.23
C GLN A 338 -13.71 6.31 14.97
N PRO A 339 -14.90 6.32 14.36
CA PRO A 339 -16.04 5.54 14.84
C PRO A 339 -15.69 4.04 14.99
N PRO A 340 -16.25 3.32 15.98
CA PRO A 340 -15.78 1.98 16.35
C PRO A 340 -15.79 0.94 15.22
N TYR A 341 -16.86 0.85 14.43
CA TYR A 341 -16.89 -0.11 13.31
C TYR A 341 -15.95 0.32 12.18
N ARG A 342 -15.85 1.61 11.87
CA ARG A 342 -14.85 2.13 10.92
C ARG A 342 -13.42 1.81 11.38
N PHE A 343 -13.10 2.02 12.65
CA PHE A 343 -11.79 1.72 13.22
C PHE A 343 -11.47 0.23 13.10
N ALA A 344 -12.40 -0.64 13.49
CA ALA A 344 -12.23 -2.09 13.36
C ALA A 344 -12.07 -2.52 11.90
N PHE A 345 -12.88 -1.99 10.98
CA PHE A 345 -12.76 -2.28 9.56
C PHE A 345 -11.43 -1.78 8.97
N ASN A 346 -10.98 -0.58 9.35
CA ASN A 346 -9.68 -0.04 8.95
C ASN A 346 -8.53 -0.93 9.42
N LEU A 347 -8.57 -1.34 10.70
CA LEU A 347 -7.61 -2.30 11.27
C LEU A 347 -7.62 -3.60 10.46
N LEU A 348 -8.78 -4.22 10.23
CA LEU A 348 -8.87 -5.51 9.53
C LEU A 348 -8.37 -5.43 8.07
N THR A 349 -8.54 -4.30 7.40
CA THR A 349 -8.17 -4.09 5.99
C THR A 349 -6.82 -3.41 5.77
N ARG A 350 -6.07 -3.08 6.83
CA ARG A 350 -4.76 -2.36 6.77
C ARG A 350 -3.72 -2.99 5.85
N SER A 351 -3.63 -4.32 5.84
CA SER A 351 -2.68 -5.06 4.98
C SER A 351 -3.09 -5.10 3.51
N ARG A 352 -4.32 -4.66 3.19
CA ARG A 352 -4.95 -4.70 1.87
C ARG A 352 -5.18 -6.11 1.30
N ARG A 353 -4.85 -7.17 2.06
CA ARG A 353 -5.15 -8.57 1.71
C ARG A 353 -6.57 -8.97 2.10
N VAL A 354 -7.10 -8.32 3.13
CA VAL A 354 -8.51 -8.39 3.51
C VAL A 354 -9.16 -7.12 3.00
N THR A 355 -10.29 -7.27 2.32
CA THR A 355 -11.02 -6.21 1.63
C THR A 355 -12.49 -6.25 2.02
N HIS A 356 -13.27 -5.29 1.52
CA HIS A 356 -14.72 -5.22 1.72
C HIS A 356 -15.43 -6.49 1.27
N ASP A 357 -15.17 -6.95 0.05
CA ASP A 357 -15.81 -8.14 -0.52
C ASP A 357 -15.38 -9.41 0.23
N ASN A 358 -14.07 -9.54 0.51
CA ASN A 358 -13.56 -10.63 1.32
C ASN A 358 -14.19 -10.67 2.72
N LEU A 359 -14.35 -9.53 3.40
CA LEU A 359 -15.02 -9.48 4.71
C LEU A 359 -16.52 -9.75 4.59
N ARG A 360 -17.18 -9.31 3.52
CA ARG A 360 -18.61 -9.55 3.32
C ARG A 360 -18.91 -11.04 3.13
N LEU A 361 -18.01 -11.78 2.49
CA LEU A 361 -18.08 -13.24 2.37
C LEU A 361 -17.87 -13.96 3.70
N ARG A 362 -17.02 -13.42 4.58
CA ARG A 362 -16.65 -14.02 5.87
C ARG A 362 -17.66 -13.71 6.97
N ASP A 363 -18.01 -12.44 7.11
CA ASP A 363 -18.91 -11.91 8.12
C ASP A 363 -19.79 -10.79 7.53
N PRO A 364 -20.90 -11.15 6.86
CA PRO A 364 -21.83 -10.17 6.29
C PRO A 364 -22.49 -9.30 7.38
N GLY A 365 -22.61 -9.80 8.61
CA GLY A 365 -23.20 -9.07 9.73
C GLY A 365 -22.32 -7.91 10.19
N PHE A 366 -21.01 -8.16 10.33
CA PHE A 366 -20.01 -7.15 10.63
C PHE A 366 -19.96 -6.08 9.53
N VAL A 367 -19.87 -6.48 8.25
CA VAL A 367 -19.83 -5.52 7.14
C VAL A 367 -21.11 -4.67 7.08
N ALA A 368 -22.29 -5.26 7.29
CA ALA A 368 -23.53 -4.50 7.36
C ALA A 368 -23.54 -3.49 8.52
N ALA A 369 -22.89 -3.80 9.65
CA ALA A 369 -22.75 -2.85 10.76
C ALA A 369 -21.80 -1.69 10.43
N VAL A 370 -20.67 -1.98 9.75
CA VAL A 370 -19.74 -0.97 9.23
C VAL A 370 -20.45 -0.03 8.25
N GLU A 371 -21.20 -0.59 7.31
CA GLU A 371 -21.96 0.18 6.31
C GLU A 371 -23.02 1.07 6.95
N ARG A 372 -23.77 0.56 7.94
CA ARG A 372 -24.73 1.38 8.71
C ARG A 372 -24.06 2.52 9.47
N GLU A 373 -22.93 2.27 10.14
CA GLU A 373 -22.19 3.33 10.86
C GLU A 373 -21.64 4.38 9.89
N ALA A 374 -21.24 3.97 8.69
CA ALA A 374 -20.79 4.87 7.63
C ALA A 374 -21.94 5.62 6.91
N GLY A 375 -23.20 5.34 7.25
CA GLY A 375 -24.36 5.98 6.62
C GLY A 375 -24.64 5.50 5.19
N VAL A 376 -24.16 4.30 4.83
CA VAL A 376 -24.42 3.70 3.52
C VAL A 376 -25.88 3.24 3.46
N PRO A 377 -26.68 3.66 2.46
CA PRO A 377 -28.05 3.20 2.32
C PRO A 377 -28.14 1.69 2.09
N GLU A 378 -29.19 1.05 2.60
CA GLU A 378 -29.41 -0.39 2.43
C GLU A 378 -29.41 -0.79 0.96
N GLY A 379 -28.72 -1.89 0.63
CA GLY A 379 -28.59 -2.39 -0.74
C GLY A 379 -27.72 -1.53 -1.67
N THR A 380 -27.03 -0.50 -1.15
CA THR A 380 -26.14 0.36 -1.95
C THR A 380 -24.68 0.03 -1.64
N PRO A 381 -23.85 -0.33 -2.64
CA PRO A 381 -22.41 -0.43 -2.43
C PRO A 381 -21.80 0.92 -1.99
N PRO A 382 -20.81 0.95 -1.08
CA PRO A 382 -20.20 2.18 -0.58
C PRO A 382 -19.77 3.16 -1.69
N MET A 383 -19.20 2.66 -2.78
CA MET A 383 -18.78 3.47 -3.93
C MET A 383 -19.92 4.23 -4.61
N PHE A 384 -21.17 3.76 -4.51
CA PHE A 384 -22.37 4.37 -5.12
C PHE A 384 -23.17 5.24 -4.15
N THR A 385 -22.60 5.56 -2.98
CA THR A 385 -23.17 6.57 -2.09
C THR A 385 -22.90 7.98 -2.62
N PRO A 386 -23.87 8.90 -2.56
CA PRO A 386 -23.61 10.28 -2.96
C PRO A 386 -22.57 10.94 -2.06
N PHE A 387 -21.95 12.00 -2.57
CA PHE A 387 -21.02 12.84 -1.83
C PHE A 387 -21.23 14.31 -2.15
N ARG A 388 -21.14 15.14 -1.12
CA ARG A 388 -21.11 16.58 -1.29
C ARG A 388 -19.67 17.06 -1.18
N LEU A 389 -19.08 17.44 -2.32
CA LEU A 389 -17.75 18.02 -2.42
C LEU A 389 -17.88 19.55 -2.45
N GLY A 390 -17.72 20.18 -1.29
CA GLY A 390 -18.01 21.61 -1.15
C GLY A 390 -19.46 21.95 -1.54
N PRO A 391 -19.69 22.77 -2.57
CA PRO A 391 -21.03 23.05 -3.07
C PRO A 391 -21.59 21.97 -4.03
N LEU A 392 -20.73 21.12 -4.61
CA LEU A 392 -21.08 20.16 -5.66
C LEU A 392 -21.62 18.84 -5.10
N GLU A 393 -22.79 18.40 -5.58
CA GLU A 393 -23.32 17.06 -5.30
C GLU A 393 -22.89 16.06 -6.38
N LEU A 394 -22.17 15.02 -5.96
CA LEU A 394 -21.79 13.88 -6.79
C LEU A 394 -22.70 12.70 -6.48
N ARG A 395 -23.24 12.07 -7.53
CA ARG A 395 -24.12 10.89 -7.39
C ARG A 395 -23.43 9.65 -6.81
N ASN A 396 -22.11 9.58 -6.89
CA ASN A 396 -21.31 8.49 -6.36
C ASN A 396 -19.86 8.94 -6.07
N ARG A 397 -19.05 8.02 -5.53
CA ARG A 397 -17.68 8.25 -5.05
C ARG A 397 -16.59 7.98 -6.08
N VAL A 398 -16.96 7.74 -7.33
CA VAL A 398 -16.03 7.34 -8.40
C VAL A 398 -15.66 8.55 -9.26
N VAL A 399 -14.37 8.78 -9.39
CA VAL A 399 -13.80 9.84 -10.23
C VAL A 399 -13.04 9.21 -11.40
N VAL A 400 -13.29 9.66 -12.62
CA VAL A 400 -12.38 9.40 -13.74
C VAL A 400 -11.24 10.41 -13.64
N SER A 401 -10.03 9.93 -13.36
CA SER A 401 -8.86 10.80 -13.15
C SER A 401 -8.45 11.53 -14.43
N ALA A 402 -7.78 12.67 -14.28
CA ALA A 402 -7.21 13.40 -15.41
C ALA A 402 -6.12 12.58 -16.13
N MET A 403 -6.26 12.44 -17.46
CA MET A 403 -5.38 11.63 -18.31
C MET A 403 -5.13 12.35 -19.63
N ASP A 404 -3.91 12.81 -19.85
CA ASP A 404 -3.52 13.43 -21.12
C ASP A 404 -3.71 12.49 -22.30
N MET A 405 -4.47 12.94 -23.30
CA MET A 405 -4.76 12.19 -24.51
C MET A 405 -3.89 12.60 -25.70
N TYR A 406 -3.21 13.74 -25.59
CA TYR A 406 -2.29 14.26 -26.60
C TYR A 406 -2.89 14.30 -28.02
N SER A 407 -4.19 14.65 -28.10
CA SER A 407 -5.01 14.54 -29.31
C SER A 407 -5.63 15.87 -29.75
N ALA A 408 -5.20 16.99 -29.17
CA ALA A 408 -5.65 18.32 -29.55
C ALA A 408 -4.89 18.85 -30.77
N ASP A 409 -5.53 19.74 -31.53
CA ASP A 409 -4.89 20.50 -32.60
C ASP A 409 -4.73 21.96 -32.13
N ASP A 410 -3.49 22.40 -31.96
CA ASP A 410 -3.12 23.68 -31.34
C ASP A 410 -3.92 24.03 -30.07
N GLY A 411 -4.05 23.04 -29.19
CA GLY A 411 -4.81 23.15 -27.93
C GLY A 411 -6.33 23.06 -28.07
N VAL A 412 -6.89 23.02 -29.29
CA VAL A 412 -8.33 22.86 -29.49
C VAL A 412 -8.70 21.37 -29.33
N PRO A 413 -9.53 20.99 -28.35
CA PRO A 413 -9.99 19.61 -28.24
C PRO A 413 -10.92 19.27 -29.42
N GLY A 414 -10.66 18.15 -30.09
CA GLY A 414 -11.52 17.65 -31.18
C GLY A 414 -12.51 16.55 -30.77
N ASP A 415 -13.08 15.89 -31.78
CA ASP A 415 -14.07 14.81 -31.60
C ASP A 415 -13.56 13.62 -30.79
N PHE A 416 -12.24 13.39 -30.78
CA PHE A 416 -11.62 12.40 -29.89
C PHE A 416 -11.98 12.66 -28.42
N HIS A 417 -11.85 13.90 -27.95
CA HIS A 417 -12.14 14.28 -26.56
C HIS A 417 -13.64 14.19 -26.27
N LEU A 418 -14.49 14.59 -27.23
CA LEU A 418 -15.94 14.45 -27.11
C LEU A 418 -16.35 12.99 -26.90
N VAL A 419 -15.85 12.07 -27.73
CA VAL A 419 -16.14 10.63 -27.61
C VAL A 419 -15.49 10.07 -26.35
N HIS A 420 -14.25 10.47 -26.05
CA HIS A 420 -13.51 9.99 -24.89
C HIS A 420 -14.25 10.34 -23.60
N LEU A 421 -14.48 11.62 -23.32
CA LEU A 421 -15.10 12.10 -22.09
C LEU A 421 -16.59 11.75 -22.04
N GLY A 422 -17.29 11.86 -23.16
CA GLY A 422 -18.70 11.48 -23.28
C GLY A 422 -18.95 10.01 -22.96
N GLY A 423 -18.07 9.11 -23.42
CA GLY A 423 -18.14 7.67 -23.11
C GLY A 423 -18.00 7.39 -21.61
N ARG A 424 -17.07 8.07 -20.93
CA ARG A 424 -16.87 7.91 -19.47
C ARG A 424 -18.00 8.52 -18.66
N ALA A 425 -18.55 9.65 -19.12
CA ALA A 425 -19.72 10.26 -18.49
C ALA A 425 -20.95 9.36 -18.57
N LEU A 426 -21.18 8.73 -19.72
CA LEU A 426 -22.22 7.70 -19.90
C LEU A 426 -21.90 6.41 -19.13
N GLY A 427 -20.64 6.19 -18.80
CA GLY A 427 -20.11 5.04 -18.05
C GLY A 427 -20.36 5.05 -16.55
N GLY A 428 -21.10 6.03 -16.02
CA GLY A 428 -21.68 5.99 -14.67
C GLY A 428 -20.83 6.56 -13.53
N ALA A 429 -19.64 7.13 -13.80
CA ALA A 429 -18.85 7.81 -12.77
C ALA A 429 -19.57 9.06 -12.21
N GLY A 430 -19.24 9.48 -10.99
CA GLY A 430 -19.81 10.67 -10.36
C GLY A 430 -19.20 11.95 -10.90
N LEU A 431 -17.89 11.92 -11.14
CA LEU A 431 -17.09 13.01 -11.70
C LEU A 431 -16.19 12.47 -12.82
N VAL A 432 -16.16 13.17 -13.94
CA VAL A 432 -15.21 12.94 -15.03
C VAL A 432 -14.29 14.14 -15.12
N MET A 433 -12.99 13.93 -14.97
CA MET A 433 -12.00 14.98 -15.19
C MET A 433 -11.57 15.00 -16.66
N THR A 434 -11.30 16.20 -17.19
CA THR A 434 -10.50 16.35 -18.42
C THR A 434 -9.08 15.85 -18.22
N GLU A 435 -8.27 15.88 -19.28
CA GLU A 435 -6.82 15.92 -19.14
C GLU A 435 -6.31 17.22 -18.49
N MET A 436 -4.98 17.39 -18.34
CA MET A 436 -4.43 18.69 -17.98
C MET A 436 -4.66 19.68 -19.13
N VAL A 437 -5.50 20.68 -18.89
CA VAL A 437 -5.80 21.75 -19.83
C VAL A 437 -4.83 22.90 -19.60
N CYS A 438 -4.04 23.21 -20.62
CA CYS A 438 -2.94 24.16 -20.50
C CYS A 438 -3.44 25.60 -20.55
N VAL A 439 -2.95 26.44 -19.63
CA VAL A 439 -3.38 27.85 -19.51
C VAL A 439 -2.75 28.78 -20.54
N SER A 440 -1.75 28.30 -21.29
CA SER A 440 -1.02 29.06 -22.31
C SER A 440 -0.41 28.13 -23.37
N PRO A 441 -0.04 28.65 -24.56
CA PRO A 441 0.61 27.85 -25.60
C PRO A 441 1.95 27.24 -25.17
N ASP A 442 2.73 27.97 -24.38
CA ASP A 442 4.03 27.56 -23.83
C ASP A 442 3.89 26.71 -22.55
N GLY A 443 2.71 26.71 -21.92
CA GLY A 443 2.35 25.83 -20.82
C GLY A 443 2.00 24.40 -21.22
N ARG A 444 2.03 24.08 -22.52
CA ARG A 444 1.80 22.71 -23.01
C ARG A 444 2.92 21.75 -22.66
N ILE A 445 2.58 20.48 -22.46
CA ILE A 445 3.57 19.38 -22.36
C ILE A 445 4.05 19.06 -23.77
N THR A 446 3.11 18.74 -24.66
CA THR A 446 3.35 18.34 -26.04
C THR A 446 2.51 19.18 -27.00
N PRO A 447 2.78 19.17 -28.33
CA PRO A 447 1.92 19.82 -29.30
C PRO A 447 0.47 19.34 -29.29
N GLY A 448 0.21 18.10 -28.83
CA GLY A 448 -1.13 17.50 -28.76
C GLY A 448 -1.90 17.81 -27.48
N CYS A 449 -1.35 18.58 -26.53
CA CYS A 449 -2.05 18.96 -25.30
C CYS A 449 -3.19 19.93 -25.56
N THR A 450 -4.30 19.75 -24.85
CA THR A 450 -5.42 20.69 -24.86
C THR A 450 -5.09 22.01 -24.15
N GLY A 451 -5.83 23.06 -24.50
CA GLY A 451 -5.66 24.42 -24.01
C GLY A 451 -6.95 25.09 -23.58
N LEU A 452 -6.81 26.19 -22.84
CA LEU A 452 -7.91 27.12 -22.53
C LEU A 452 -7.42 28.58 -22.45
N TRP A 453 -6.57 28.99 -23.38
CA TRP A 453 -6.03 30.36 -23.45
C TRP A 453 -6.77 31.26 -24.46
N ASN A 454 -7.70 30.72 -25.24
CA ASN A 454 -8.47 31.47 -26.23
C ASN A 454 -9.91 30.96 -26.37
N ASP A 455 -10.71 31.72 -27.12
CA ASP A 455 -12.15 31.52 -27.21
C ASP A 455 -12.54 30.32 -28.11
N ALA A 456 -11.69 29.95 -29.08
CA ALA A 456 -11.94 28.77 -29.91
C ALA A 456 -11.84 27.48 -29.08
N GLN A 457 -10.89 27.44 -28.14
CA GLN A 457 -10.75 26.35 -27.19
C GLN A 457 -11.92 26.31 -26.21
N ALA A 458 -12.33 27.47 -25.66
CA ALA A 458 -13.49 27.58 -24.78
C ALA A 458 -14.78 27.07 -25.46
N ALA A 459 -15.03 27.46 -26.71
CA ALA A 459 -16.19 27.00 -27.48
C ALA A 459 -16.19 25.49 -27.71
N SER A 460 -15.01 24.88 -27.95
CA SER A 460 -14.93 23.43 -28.11
C SER A 460 -15.15 22.68 -26.80
N TRP A 461 -14.62 23.20 -25.69
CA TRP A 461 -14.91 22.65 -24.36
C TRP A 461 -16.38 22.77 -23.98
N GLN A 462 -17.02 23.89 -24.30
CA GLN A 462 -18.46 24.08 -24.09
C GLN A 462 -19.29 23.00 -24.78
N ARG A 463 -18.95 22.66 -26.05
CA ARG A 463 -19.62 21.55 -26.77
C ARG A 463 -19.50 20.21 -26.03
N ILE A 464 -18.36 19.94 -25.38
CA ILE A 464 -18.13 18.71 -24.62
C ILE A 464 -18.92 18.73 -23.31
N ALA A 465 -18.89 19.84 -22.57
CA ALA A 465 -19.66 20.03 -21.34
C ALA A 465 -21.17 19.89 -21.60
N ASP A 466 -21.69 20.58 -22.61
CA ASP A 466 -23.08 20.48 -23.05
C ASP A 466 -23.48 19.04 -23.37
N PHE A 467 -22.61 18.28 -24.05
CA PHE A 467 -22.87 16.87 -24.32
C PHE A 467 -22.96 16.06 -23.02
N VAL A 468 -22.00 16.22 -22.10
CA VAL A 468 -21.98 15.48 -20.82
C VAL A 468 -23.23 15.77 -20.01
N HIS A 469 -23.58 17.05 -19.81
CA HIS A 469 -24.75 17.45 -19.04
C HIS A 469 -26.07 17.03 -19.68
N THR A 470 -26.17 17.10 -21.02
CA THR A 470 -27.40 16.73 -21.74
C THR A 470 -27.57 15.21 -21.82
N ARG A 471 -26.49 14.45 -22.03
CA ARG A 471 -26.55 13.00 -22.31
C ARG A 471 -26.36 12.13 -21.08
N SER A 472 -25.70 12.63 -20.04
CA SER A 472 -25.50 11.92 -18.78
C SER A 472 -25.80 12.82 -17.56
N PRO A 473 -27.06 13.23 -17.37
CA PRO A 473 -27.44 14.10 -16.27
C PRO A 473 -27.03 13.49 -14.91
N GLY A 474 -26.51 14.35 -14.02
CA GLY A 474 -25.96 13.95 -12.73
C GLY A 474 -24.50 13.44 -12.78
N THR A 475 -23.83 13.51 -13.93
CA THR A 475 -22.36 13.43 -14.02
C THR A 475 -21.79 14.84 -13.96
N ALA A 476 -20.85 15.08 -13.05
CA ALA A 476 -20.06 16.31 -13.08
C ALA A 476 -18.91 16.21 -14.09
N LEU A 477 -18.61 17.30 -14.78
CA LEU A 477 -17.40 17.45 -15.61
C LEU A 477 -16.46 18.45 -14.94
N GLY A 478 -15.27 17.99 -14.57
CA GLY A 478 -14.22 18.82 -13.98
C GLY A 478 -13.12 19.16 -14.98
N VAL A 479 -12.57 20.36 -14.90
CA VAL A 479 -11.37 20.78 -15.64
C VAL A 479 -10.15 20.76 -14.73
N GLN A 480 -9.03 20.18 -15.20
CA GLN A 480 -7.76 20.30 -14.50
C GLN A 480 -6.90 21.37 -15.21
N LEU A 481 -6.65 22.51 -14.57
CA LEU A 481 -5.82 23.58 -15.15
C LEU A 481 -4.36 23.42 -14.73
N GLY A 482 -3.45 23.52 -15.70
CA GLY A 482 -2.02 23.36 -15.45
C GLY A 482 -1.11 24.08 -16.44
N HIS A 483 0.17 24.07 -16.11
CA HIS A 483 1.25 24.59 -16.95
C HIS A 483 2.46 23.67 -16.78
N SER A 484 2.98 23.11 -17.87
CA SER A 484 4.02 22.08 -17.87
C SER A 484 5.36 22.52 -17.27
N GLY A 485 5.66 23.81 -17.34
CA GLY A 485 6.89 24.39 -16.80
C GLY A 485 8.11 23.74 -17.47
N ARG A 486 9.07 23.27 -16.66
CA ARG A 486 10.29 22.62 -17.16
C ARG A 486 10.09 21.28 -17.89
N LYS A 487 8.89 20.69 -17.81
CA LYS A 487 8.54 19.43 -18.49
C LYS A 487 7.81 19.65 -19.82
N GLY A 488 7.69 20.91 -20.25
CA GLY A 488 7.06 21.28 -21.51
C GLY A 488 7.94 21.04 -22.74
N SER A 489 7.34 21.23 -23.91
CA SER A 489 8.01 21.13 -25.21
C SER A 489 8.63 19.74 -25.46
N THR A 490 7.86 18.69 -25.19
CA THR A 490 8.24 17.29 -25.40
C THR A 490 7.41 16.63 -26.50
N ARG A 491 7.88 15.48 -26.96
CA ARG A 491 7.18 14.64 -27.95
C ARG A 491 5.90 14.05 -27.38
N LEU A 492 5.03 13.60 -28.27
CA LEU A 492 3.89 12.77 -27.88
C LEU A 492 4.41 11.52 -27.17
N MET A 493 3.67 11.04 -26.16
CA MET A 493 4.17 9.97 -25.28
C MET A 493 4.60 8.69 -26.01
N TRP A 494 3.96 8.36 -27.14
CA TRP A 494 4.26 7.17 -27.95
C TRP A 494 5.42 7.36 -28.93
N GLU A 495 5.94 8.58 -29.07
CA GLU A 495 7.10 8.93 -29.91
C GLU A 495 8.39 9.11 -29.10
N GLY A 496 8.26 9.14 -27.77
CA GLY A 496 9.35 9.36 -26.82
C GLY A 496 8.85 10.14 -25.61
N ILE A 497 8.37 9.43 -24.58
CA ILE A 497 7.93 10.06 -23.34
C ILE A 497 9.04 10.91 -22.72
N ASP A 498 8.70 12.14 -22.34
CA ASP A 498 9.61 13.17 -21.81
C ASP A 498 10.78 13.59 -22.71
N ASP A 499 10.92 13.03 -23.92
CA ASP A 499 11.95 13.42 -24.88
C ASP A 499 11.62 14.79 -25.49
N PRO A 500 12.60 15.68 -25.66
CA PRO A 500 12.36 16.97 -26.31
C PRO A 500 11.91 16.78 -27.76
N LEU A 501 11.17 17.76 -28.28
CA LEU A 501 10.85 17.79 -29.69
C LEU A 501 12.13 17.80 -30.53
N PRO A 502 12.16 17.11 -31.69
CA PRO A 502 13.33 17.15 -32.58
C PRO A 502 13.56 18.56 -33.14
N ASP A 503 12.49 19.27 -33.48
CA ASP A 503 12.49 20.65 -34.00
C ASP A 503 11.27 21.42 -33.44
N GLY A 504 11.30 22.75 -33.51
CA GLY A 504 10.15 23.58 -33.12
C GLY A 504 9.88 23.68 -31.62
N ASN A 505 10.90 23.43 -30.78
CA ASN A 505 10.78 23.63 -29.34
C ASN A 505 10.42 25.08 -29.00
N TRP A 506 9.53 25.26 -28.02
CA TRP A 506 9.29 26.55 -27.39
C TRP A 506 10.09 26.69 -26.08
N PRO A 507 10.43 27.93 -25.66
CA PRO A 507 11.10 28.15 -24.38
C PRO A 507 10.26 27.65 -23.20
N VAL A 508 10.91 26.95 -22.27
CA VAL A 508 10.28 26.47 -21.03
C VAL A 508 10.74 27.29 -19.82
N VAL A 509 9.86 27.42 -18.82
CA VAL A 509 10.09 28.23 -17.61
C VAL A 509 9.94 27.41 -16.34
N ALA A 510 10.62 27.84 -15.27
CA ALA A 510 10.64 27.16 -13.98
C ALA A 510 11.04 28.11 -12.84
N PRO A 511 10.88 27.72 -11.56
CA PRO A 511 11.43 28.48 -10.44
C PRO A 511 12.96 28.54 -10.45
N SER A 512 13.65 27.55 -11.05
CA SER A 512 15.11 27.47 -11.11
C SER A 512 15.57 26.83 -12.43
N PRO A 513 16.79 27.12 -12.92
CA PRO A 513 17.26 26.68 -14.23
C PRO A 513 17.77 25.23 -14.19
N LEU A 514 16.89 24.30 -13.82
CA LEU A 514 17.18 22.87 -13.67
C LEU A 514 16.36 22.08 -14.69
N PRO A 515 16.98 21.42 -15.69
CA PRO A 515 16.24 20.59 -16.66
C PRO A 515 15.58 19.39 -15.97
N TYR A 516 14.58 18.79 -16.63
CA TYR A 516 13.96 17.56 -16.12
C TYR A 516 14.93 16.37 -16.14
N ARG A 517 15.59 16.12 -17.27
CA ARG A 517 16.77 15.25 -17.40
C ARG A 517 17.97 16.06 -17.83
N ASP A 518 19.06 15.97 -17.06
CA ASP A 518 20.31 16.66 -17.35
C ASP A 518 20.92 16.21 -18.68
N GLY A 519 21.41 17.17 -19.47
CA GLY A 519 21.96 16.93 -20.81
C GLY A 519 20.97 16.45 -21.88
N VAL A 520 19.69 16.21 -21.54
CA VAL A 520 18.66 15.70 -22.48
C VAL A 520 17.56 16.73 -22.72
N ASN A 521 16.95 17.25 -21.66
CA ASN A 521 15.87 18.25 -21.78
C ASN A 521 16.42 19.68 -21.81
N GLN A 522 15.60 20.61 -22.31
CA GLN A 522 15.94 22.04 -22.30
C GLN A 522 16.19 22.53 -20.85
N VAL A 523 17.22 23.35 -20.66
CA VAL A 523 17.40 24.07 -19.39
C VAL A 523 16.34 25.17 -19.33
N PRO A 524 15.41 25.14 -18.35
CA PRO A 524 14.37 26.14 -18.29
C PRO A 524 14.93 27.50 -17.89
N ARG A 525 14.31 28.56 -18.40
CA ARG A 525 14.58 29.90 -17.91
C ARG A 525 13.98 30.04 -16.51
N ALA A 526 14.78 30.53 -15.57
CA ALA A 526 14.29 30.87 -14.24
C ALA A 526 13.34 32.08 -14.32
N LEU A 527 12.17 31.96 -13.71
CA LEU A 527 11.18 33.04 -13.66
C LEU A 527 11.66 34.19 -12.76
N GLU A 528 11.53 35.41 -13.24
CA GLU A 528 11.69 36.62 -12.43
C GLU A 528 10.39 36.89 -11.65
N VAL A 529 10.50 37.54 -10.48
CA VAL A 529 9.33 37.88 -9.65
C VAL A 529 8.31 38.74 -10.41
N SER A 530 8.79 39.61 -11.30
CA SER A 530 7.97 40.45 -12.17
C SER A 530 7.09 39.67 -13.15
N GLU A 531 7.45 38.42 -13.48
CA GLU A 531 6.74 37.58 -14.43
C GLU A 531 5.63 36.73 -13.79
N LEU A 532 5.70 36.52 -12.48
CA LEU A 532 4.78 35.64 -11.75
C LEU A 532 3.33 36.13 -11.84
N ALA A 533 3.12 37.44 -11.82
CA ALA A 533 1.78 38.02 -11.99
C ALA A 533 1.17 37.66 -13.35
N GLY A 534 1.95 37.73 -14.43
CA GLY A 534 1.47 37.38 -15.77
C GLY A 534 1.11 35.89 -15.91
N LEU A 535 1.91 35.00 -15.32
CA LEU A 535 1.61 33.56 -15.28
C LEU A 535 0.34 33.28 -14.46
N ARG A 536 0.20 33.91 -13.29
CA ARG A 536 -1.03 33.82 -12.49
C ARG A 536 -2.25 34.28 -13.30
N ASP A 537 -2.15 35.39 -14.01
CA ASP A 537 -3.26 35.94 -14.78
C ASP A 537 -3.68 35.00 -15.93
N GLN A 538 -2.77 34.19 -16.49
CA GLN A 538 -3.13 33.12 -17.45
C GLN A 538 -4.03 32.05 -16.81
N PHE A 539 -3.75 31.63 -15.56
CA PHE A 539 -4.62 30.71 -14.83
C PHE A 539 -5.99 31.34 -14.56
N VAL A 540 -6.04 32.61 -14.19
CA VAL A 540 -7.29 33.36 -13.95
C VAL A 540 -8.13 33.43 -15.23
N ASP A 541 -7.52 33.74 -16.37
CA ASP A 541 -8.20 33.85 -17.65
C ASP A 541 -8.70 32.50 -18.17
N ALA A 542 -7.94 31.42 -17.94
CA ALA A 542 -8.39 30.06 -18.22
C ALA A 542 -9.54 29.65 -17.30
N ALA A 543 -9.49 30.01 -16.01
CA ALA A 543 -10.57 29.74 -15.05
C ALA A 543 -11.88 30.45 -15.45
N ARG A 544 -11.83 31.73 -15.87
CA ARG A 544 -13.00 32.45 -16.40
C ARG A 544 -13.61 31.73 -17.61
N ARG A 545 -12.78 31.31 -18.57
CA ARG A 545 -13.23 30.53 -19.73
C ARG A 545 -13.81 29.18 -19.34
N ALA A 546 -13.28 28.53 -18.30
CA ALA A 546 -13.83 27.29 -17.78
C ALA A 546 -15.22 27.48 -17.17
N VAL A 547 -15.46 28.61 -16.49
CA VAL A 547 -16.79 28.97 -15.98
C VAL A 547 -17.78 29.08 -17.13
N GLU A 548 -17.41 29.84 -18.16
CA GLU A 548 -18.21 30.08 -19.38
C GLU A 548 -18.47 28.79 -20.17
N ALA A 549 -17.47 27.90 -20.25
CA ALA A 549 -17.61 26.60 -20.89
C ALA A 549 -18.48 25.60 -20.10
N GLY A 550 -18.89 25.95 -18.87
CA GLY A 550 -19.84 25.16 -18.10
C GLY A 550 -19.23 24.03 -17.26
N PHE A 551 -17.95 24.08 -16.90
CA PHE A 551 -17.37 23.07 -15.99
C PHE A 551 -17.94 23.18 -14.57
N ASP A 552 -18.19 22.03 -13.92
CA ASP A 552 -18.78 21.95 -12.58
C ASP A 552 -17.73 22.04 -11.45
N LEU A 553 -16.49 21.70 -11.79
CA LEU A 553 -15.35 21.66 -10.88
C LEU A 553 -14.09 22.15 -11.59
N LEU A 554 -13.24 22.87 -10.87
CA LEU A 554 -11.87 23.19 -11.28
C LEU A 554 -10.89 22.48 -10.35
N GLU A 555 -9.89 21.82 -10.91
CA GLU A 555 -8.75 21.28 -10.17
C GLU A 555 -7.48 22.03 -10.58
N LEU A 556 -6.79 22.64 -9.61
CA LEU A 556 -5.49 23.26 -9.86
C LEU A 556 -4.38 22.21 -9.84
N HIS A 557 -3.60 22.10 -10.92
CA HIS A 557 -2.56 21.08 -11.02
C HIS A 557 -1.24 21.53 -10.36
N CYS A 558 -1.07 21.16 -9.09
CA CYS A 558 0.13 21.38 -8.27
C CYS A 558 0.96 20.10 -8.06
N ALA A 559 0.95 19.18 -9.02
CA ALA A 559 1.59 17.85 -8.91
C ALA A 559 2.46 17.53 -10.13
N HIS A 560 3.07 16.35 -10.12
CA HIS A 560 3.77 15.71 -11.24
C HIS A 560 4.96 16.49 -11.84
N GLY A 561 5.58 17.38 -11.05
CA GLY A 561 6.77 18.12 -11.49
C GLY A 561 6.51 19.24 -12.50
N TYR A 562 5.24 19.51 -12.83
CA TYR A 562 4.85 20.65 -13.63
C TYR A 562 5.05 21.97 -12.87
N LEU A 563 4.69 23.11 -13.47
CA LEU A 563 5.10 24.43 -12.98
C LEU A 563 4.85 24.62 -11.47
N LEU A 564 3.61 24.49 -11.00
CA LEU A 564 3.30 24.74 -9.59
C LEU A 564 3.91 23.67 -8.67
N SER A 565 3.94 22.41 -9.09
CA SER A 565 4.66 21.33 -8.37
C SER A 565 6.15 21.61 -8.24
N SER A 566 6.76 22.21 -9.26
CA SER A 566 8.18 22.53 -9.26
C SER A 566 8.54 23.67 -8.30
N PHE A 567 7.59 24.56 -7.98
CA PHE A 567 7.73 25.52 -6.88
C PHE A 567 7.65 24.83 -5.52
N LEU A 568 6.76 23.83 -5.39
CA LEU A 568 6.56 23.09 -4.14
C LEU A 568 7.73 22.19 -3.78
N SER A 569 8.42 21.57 -4.72
CA SER A 569 9.53 20.64 -4.38
C SER A 569 10.84 21.37 -4.08
N PRO A 570 11.55 21.01 -2.99
CA PRO A 570 12.89 21.53 -2.70
C PRO A 570 13.96 21.03 -3.70
N LEU A 571 13.68 19.97 -4.47
CA LEU A 571 14.61 19.47 -5.50
C LEU A 571 14.68 20.41 -6.69
N THR A 572 13.56 21.06 -7.02
CA THR A 572 13.40 21.86 -8.23
C THR A 572 13.33 23.35 -7.97
N ASN A 573 12.95 23.77 -6.75
CA ASN A 573 12.94 25.17 -6.35
C ASN A 573 14.18 25.49 -5.49
N ARG A 574 15.20 26.07 -6.14
CA ARG A 574 16.44 26.54 -5.51
C ARG A 574 16.49 28.07 -5.37
N ARG A 575 15.33 28.74 -5.42
CA ARG A 575 15.26 30.19 -5.26
C ARG A 575 15.67 30.60 -3.85
N THR A 576 16.28 31.78 -3.75
CA THR A 576 16.70 32.41 -2.49
C THR A 576 15.88 33.65 -2.15
N ASP A 577 14.86 33.96 -2.95
CA ASP A 577 13.89 35.03 -2.70
C ASP A 577 12.67 34.49 -1.91
N ALA A 578 11.62 35.30 -1.82
CA ALA A 578 10.42 34.96 -1.05
C ALA A 578 9.60 33.77 -1.60
N TYR A 579 9.98 33.22 -2.77
CA TYR A 579 9.31 32.14 -3.46
C TYR A 579 10.06 30.80 -3.41
N GLY A 580 11.11 30.69 -2.58
CA GLY A 580 11.85 29.44 -2.36
C GLY A 580 12.39 29.31 -0.93
N GLY A 581 13.25 28.32 -0.72
CA GLY A 581 13.75 27.98 0.61
C GLY A 581 12.81 27.05 1.37
N ASP A 582 12.28 27.53 2.51
CA ASP A 582 11.40 26.73 3.36
C ASP A 582 10.04 26.45 2.69
N VAL A 583 9.21 25.62 3.36
CA VAL A 583 7.89 25.25 2.85
C VAL A 583 6.99 26.46 2.62
N ARG A 584 7.11 27.54 3.43
CA ARG A 584 6.30 28.75 3.29
C ARG A 584 6.68 29.53 2.03
N GLY A 585 7.99 29.68 1.75
CA GLY A 585 8.47 30.30 0.53
C GLY A 585 8.05 29.51 -0.72
N ARG A 586 8.21 28.18 -0.68
CA ARG A 586 7.82 27.28 -1.78
C ARG A 586 6.31 27.27 -2.07
N LEU A 587 5.48 27.43 -1.03
CA LEU A 587 4.02 27.50 -1.16
C LEU A 587 3.50 28.82 -1.75
N ARG A 588 4.28 29.90 -1.65
CA ARG A 588 3.79 31.26 -1.92
C ARG A 588 3.16 31.42 -3.29
N PHE A 589 3.87 31.05 -4.36
CA PHE A 589 3.34 31.23 -5.73
C PHE A 589 2.16 30.28 -6.02
N PRO A 590 2.22 28.97 -5.70
CA PRO A 590 1.04 28.10 -5.83
C PRO A 590 -0.22 28.62 -5.10
N LEU A 591 -0.07 29.22 -3.91
CA LEU A 591 -1.20 29.82 -3.19
C LEU A 591 -1.67 31.14 -3.83
N GLU A 592 -0.76 31.99 -4.30
CA GLU A 592 -1.13 33.21 -5.05
C GLU A 592 -1.94 32.88 -6.31
N VAL A 593 -1.62 31.77 -7.00
CA VAL A 593 -2.40 31.27 -8.13
C VAL A 593 -3.76 30.72 -7.68
N PHE A 594 -3.77 29.91 -6.61
CA PHE A 594 -5.00 29.34 -6.08
C PHE A 594 -5.99 30.43 -5.63
N ASP A 595 -5.53 31.42 -4.86
CA ASP A 595 -6.37 32.51 -4.36
C ASP A 595 -6.97 33.33 -5.50
N ALA A 596 -6.16 33.65 -6.52
CA ALA A 596 -6.63 34.40 -7.69
C ALA A 596 -7.62 33.61 -8.55
N VAL A 597 -7.44 32.29 -8.67
CA VAL A 597 -8.42 31.41 -9.33
C VAL A 597 -9.70 31.31 -8.51
N ARG A 598 -9.60 31.16 -7.18
CA ARG A 598 -10.76 31.10 -6.26
C ARG A 598 -11.60 32.37 -6.31
N GLU A 599 -10.99 33.54 -6.51
CA GLU A 599 -11.68 34.83 -6.64
C GLU A 599 -12.59 34.89 -7.88
N VAL A 600 -12.21 34.26 -8.99
CA VAL A 600 -13.01 34.27 -10.23
C VAL A 600 -13.87 33.02 -10.42
N TRP A 601 -13.58 31.95 -9.69
CA TRP A 601 -14.35 30.72 -9.71
C TRP A 601 -15.64 30.87 -8.87
N PRO A 602 -16.84 30.53 -9.40
CA PRO A 602 -18.10 30.68 -8.67
C PRO A 602 -18.14 29.89 -7.35
N GLU A 603 -18.66 30.49 -6.29
CA GLU A 603 -18.77 29.87 -4.95
C GLU A 603 -19.70 28.64 -4.92
N ASP A 604 -20.60 28.52 -5.90
CA ASP A 604 -21.48 27.37 -6.07
C ASP A 604 -20.83 26.19 -6.83
N ARG A 605 -19.54 26.31 -7.18
CA ARG A 605 -18.75 25.27 -7.84
C ARG A 605 -17.53 24.87 -7.02
N ALA A 606 -17.19 23.59 -7.07
CA ALA A 606 -16.09 23.04 -6.30
C ALA A 606 -14.73 23.45 -6.90
N LEU A 607 -13.75 23.72 -6.04
CA LEU A 607 -12.36 23.97 -6.39
C LEU A 607 -11.45 23.02 -5.61
N THR A 608 -10.74 22.14 -6.31
CA THR A 608 -9.78 21.19 -5.72
C THR A 608 -8.35 21.52 -6.13
N VAL A 609 -7.40 20.88 -5.46
CA VAL A 609 -5.98 20.93 -5.85
C VAL A 609 -5.42 19.53 -5.91
N ARG A 610 -4.63 19.25 -6.95
CA ARG A 610 -3.85 18.01 -7.04
C ARG A 610 -2.41 18.25 -6.61
N ILE A 611 -1.89 17.47 -5.67
CA ILE A 611 -0.51 17.59 -5.17
C ILE A 611 0.29 16.29 -5.32
N SER A 612 1.62 16.40 -5.39
CA SER A 612 2.53 15.25 -5.22
C SER A 612 2.95 15.16 -3.75
N ALA A 613 2.53 14.09 -3.06
CA ALA A 613 2.80 13.89 -1.63
C ALA A 613 4.23 13.41 -1.30
N THR A 614 5.00 13.05 -2.31
CA THR A 614 6.42 12.72 -2.23
C THR A 614 7.02 12.84 -3.63
N ASP A 615 8.33 13.12 -3.68
CA ASP A 615 9.09 13.20 -4.94
C ASP A 615 9.80 11.87 -5.27
N TRP A 616 9.69 10.85 -4.41
CA TRP A 616 10.38 9.55 -4.55
C TRP A 616 11.91 9.66 -4.78
N ALA A 617 12.51 10.73 -4.26
CA ALA A 617 13.94 11.01 -4.34
C ALA A 617 14.44 11.62 -3.02
N GLU A 618 15.72 11.37 -2.71
CA GLU A 618 16.37 11.87 -1.50
C GLU A 618 16.37 13.41 -1.48
N GLY A 619 16.06 13.99 -0.31
CA GLY A 619 15.96 15.44 -0.15
C GLY A 619 14.72 16.08 -0.79
N GLY A 620 13.79 15.29 -1.32
CA GLY A 620 12.50 15.75 -1.85
C GLY A 620 11.45 16.05 -0.78
N THR A 621 10.22 16.27 -1.23
CA THR A 621 9.05 16.55 -0.38
C THR A 621 8.89 15.50 0.73
N SER A 622 9.00 15.96 1.99
CA SER A 622 8.85 15.13 3.17
C SER A 622 7.37 14.90 3.55
N SER A 623 7.10 13.98 4.48
CA SER A 623 5.74 13.79 5.01
C SER A 623 5.20 15.02 5.74
N GLU A 624 6.08 15.79 6.41
CA GLU A 624 5.72 17.03 7.09
C GLU A 624 5.41 18.14 6.09
N ASP A 625 6.22 18.27 5.02
CA ASP A 625 5.96 19.20 3.92
C ASP A 625 4.58 18.92 3.30
N THR A 626 4.28 17.66 2.99
CA THR A 626 3.00 17.28 2.37
C THR A 626 1.80 17.66 3.24
N LEU A 627 1.87 17.43 4.55
CA LEU A 627 0.81 17.84 5.47
C LEU A 627 0.69 19.37 5.56
N ALA A 628 1.81 20.09 5.55
CA ALA A 628 1.80 21.56 5.54
C ALA A 628 1.21 22.12 4.25
N VAL A 629 1.56 21.54 3.09
CA VAL A 629 1.04 21.92 1.77
C VAL A 629 -0.47 21.65 1.70
N ALA A 630 -0.92 20.44 2.06
CA ALA A 630 -2.34 20.10 2.05
C ALA A 630 -3.16 20.98 3.01
N ARG A 631 -2.63 21.26 4.21
CA ARG A 631 -3.25 22.17 5.17
C ARG A 631 -3.40 23.58 4.59
N ALA A 632 -2.34 24.11 3.99
CA ALA A 632 -2.36 25.46 3.44
C ALA A 632 -3.44 25.62 2.35
N PHE A 633 -3.53 24.69 1.39
CA PHE A 633 -4.59 24.75 0.38
C PHE A 633 -6.00 24.62 0.98
N ALA A 634 -6.18 23.74 1.98
CA ALA A 634 -7.47 23.64 2.67
C ALA A 634 -7.85 24.92 3.42
N GLU A 635 -6.90 25.58 4.09
CA GLU A 635 -7.10 26.87 4.78
C GLU A 635 -7.42 28.01 3.80
N HIS A 636 -6.92 27.93 2.57
CA HIS A 636 -7.22 28.87 1.48
C HIS A 636 -8.53 28.54 0.73
N GLY A 637 -9.23 27.46 1.10
CA GLY A 637 -10.57 27.15 0.58
C GLY A 637 -10.63 26.08 -0.50
N ALA A 638 -9.63 25.18 -0.59
CA ALA A 638 -9.76 23.97 -1.39
C ALA A 638 -10.80 23.01 -0.79
N ASP A 639 -11.76 22.58 -1.63
CA ASP A 639 -12.85 21.68 -1.21
C ASP A 639 -12.38 20.23 -1.00
N ALA A 640 -11.31 19.83 -1.69
CA ALA A 640 -10.60 18.57 -1.48
C ALA A 640 -9.16 18.64 -2.00
N ILE A 641 -8.35 17.69 -1.54
CA ILE A 641 -7.00 17.44 -2.04
C ILE A 641 -7.00 16.15 -2.87
N ASP A 642 -6.65 16.21 -4.16
CA ASP A 642 -6.31 15.03 -4.97
C ASP A 642 -4.85 14.65 -4.72
N VAL A 643 -4.64 13.50 -4.10
CA VAL A 643 -3.34 13.14 -3.54
C VAL A 643 -2.63 12.17 -4.46
N SER A 644 -1.67 12.71 -5.23
CA SER A 644 -0.78 11.94 -6.08
C SER A 644 0.66 11.88 -5.57
N THR A 645 1.60 11.40 -6.39
CA THR A 645 3.03 11.31 -6.02
C THR A 645 3.93 11.43 -7.24
N GLY A 646 5.16 11.89 -7.04
CA GLY A 646 6.26 11.74 -7.99
C GLY A 646 6.16 12.61 -9.24
N GLN A 647 6.90 12.16 -10.26
CA GLN A 647 7.19 12.80 -11.55
C GLN A 647 7.87 14.16 -11.45
N VAL A 648 8.41 14.50 -10.28
CA VAL A 648 9.09 15.78 -10.01
C VAL A 648 10.48 15.79 -10.60
N VAL A 649 11.24 14.70 -10.41
CA VAL A 649 12.57 14.47 -10.97
C VAL A 649 12.57 13.17 -11.79
N SER A 650 13.56 12.99 -12.67
CA SER A 650 13.61 11.87 -13.62
C SER A 650 14.19 10.59 -13.04
N GLU A 651 15.01 10.73 -12.01
CA GLU A 651 15.76 9.70 -11.31
C GLU A 651 14.99 9.14 -10.10
N GLU A 652 13.73 9.53 -9.94
CA GLU A 652 12.85 9.06 -8.89
C GLU A 652 12.69 7.54 -8.89
N ARG A 653 12.44 6.94 -7.72
CA ARG A 653 12.26 5.50 -7.57
C ARG A 653 10.95 5.16 -6.85
N PRO A 654 9.79 5.26 -7.53
CA PRO A 654 8.51 4.98 -6.91
C PRO A 654 8.36 3.50 -6.57
N ASP A 655 7.82 3.22 -5.39
CA ASP A 655 7.50 1.86 -4.98
C ASP A 655 6.08 1.46 -5.41
N TYR A 656 5.97 1.04 -6.68
CA TYR A 656 4.69 0.68 -7.28
C TYR A 656 4.05 -0.56 -6.65
N GLY A 657 2.72 -0.50 -6.50
CA GLY A 657 1.89 -1.61 -6.03
C GLY A 657 0.42 -1.25 -6.03
N ARG A 658 -0.44 -2.18 -5.61
CA ARG A 658 -1.89 -1.93 -5.47
C ARG A 658 -2.14 -0.77 -4.51
N SER A 659 -2.83 0.27 -4.98
CA SER A 659 -3.20 1.45 -4.17
C SER A 659 -1.98 2.12 -3.50
N TYR A 660 -0.82 2.16 -4.16
CA TYR A 660 0.44 2.57 -3.55
C TYR A 660 0.48 4.03 -3.06
N GLN A 661 -0.37 4.90 -3.62
CA GLN A 661 -0.45 6.31 -3.19
C GLN A 661 -1.48 6.53 -2.07
N THR A 662 -2.36 5.57 -1.78
CA THR A 662 -3.38 5.68 -0.73
C THR A 662 -2.82 6.06 0.64
N PRO A 663 -1.67 5.55 1.13
CA PRO A 663 -1.15 5.95 2.44
C PRO A 663 -0.97 7.45 2.60
N TYR A 664 -0.64 8.17 1.52
CA TYR A 664 -0.52 9.62 1.56
C TYR A 664 -1.88 10.30 1.69
N ALA A 665 -2.88 9.82 0.94
CA ALA A 665 -4.26 10.30 1.05
C ALA A 665 -4.84 10.05 2.45
N ASP A 666 -4.62 8.84 2.98
CA ASP A 666 -5.03 8.41 4.31
C ASP A 666 -4.46 9.31 5.40
N ARG A 667 -3.14 9.60 5.32
CA ARG A 667 -2.44 10.48 6.25
C ARG A 667 -2.96 11.91 6.21
N ILE A 668 -3.20 12.47 5.03
CA ILE A 668 -3.77 13.82 4.89
C ILE A 668 -5.19 13.85 5.47
N ARG A 669 -6.04 12.89 5.10
CA ARG A 669 -7.43 12.83 5.54
C ARG A 669 -7.55 12.71 7.05
N ASN A 670 -6.88 11.74 7.65
CA ASN A 670 -7.01 11.48 9.08
C ASN A 670 -6.13 12.42 9.93
N GLY A 671 -5.07 13.01 9.35
CA GLY A 671 -4.25 14.00 10.04
C GLY A 671 -4.82 15.43 10.04
N LEU A 672 -5.60 15.80 9.01
CA LEU A 672 -6.13 17.15 8.84
C LEU A 672 -7.66 17.24 8.91
N GLY A 673 -8.38 16.13 8.73
CA GLY A 673 -9.84 16.13 8.69
C GLY A 673 -10.43 16.75 7.43
N VAL A 674 -9.65 16.84 6.33
CA VAL A 674 -10.10 17.42 5.05
C VAL A 674 -10.52 16.32 4.06
N PRO A 675 -11.45 16.61 3.13
CA PRO A 675 -11.79 15.66 2.07
C PRO A 675 -10.59 15.36 1.16
N VAL A 676 -10.41 14.09 0.82
CA VAL A 676 -9.35 13.68 -0.12
C VAL A 676 -9.88 12.81 -1.25
N ILE A 677 -9.27 12.98 -2.42
CA ILE A 677 -9.39 12.07 -3.56
C ILE A 677 -8.14 11.18 -3.57
N ALA A 678 -8.33 9.86 -3.48
CA ALA A 678 -7.24 8.90 -3.57
C ALA A 678 -7.07 8.40 -5.01
N VAL A 679 -5.84 8.34 -5.49
CA VAL A 679 -5.46 7.80 -6.82
C VAL A 679 -4.31 6.79 -6.67
N GLY A 680 -3.79 6.28 -7.78
CA GLY A 680 -2.56 5.46 -7.80
C GLY A 680 -2.83 3.96 -7.72
N ALA A 681 -3.05 3.33 -8.88
CA ALA A 681 -3.25 1.88 -9.01
C ALA A 681 -4.42 1.30 -8.18
N ILE A 682 -5.49 2.09 -8.02
CA ILE A 682 -6.83 1.62 -7.64
C ILE A 682 -7.45 1.01 -8.90
N SER A 683 -7.80 -0.28 -8.84
CA SER A 683 -8.12 -1.05 -10.05
C SER A 683 -9.41 -1.85 -9.98
N SER A 684 -9.93 -2.12 -8.77
CA SER A 684 -11.18 -2.87 -8.58
C SER A 684 -12.22 -2.08 -7.77
N TRP A 685 -13.50 -2.42 -7.94
CA TRP A 685 -14.59 -1.85 -7.14
C TRP A 685 -14.46 -2.19 -5.65
N ASP A 686 -13.84 -3.32 -5.34
CA ASP A 686 -13.55 -3.75 -3.98
C ASP A 686 -12.43 -2.90 -3.35
N ASP A 687 -11.45 -2.44 -4.14
CA ASP A 687 -10.49 -1.42 -3.69
C ASP A 687 -11.25 -0.17 -3.24
N VAL A 688 -12.15 0.34 -4.09
CA VAL A 688 -12.90 1.57 -3.82
C VAL A 688 -13.75 1.44 -2.56
N ASN A 689 -14.56 0.38 -2.44
CA ASN A 689 -15.39 0.15 -1.26
C ASN A 689 -14.55 0.04 0.02
N SER A 690 -13.43 -0.69 -0.05
CA SER A 690 -12.52 -0.87 1.08
C SER A 690 -11.92 0.46 1.55
N LEU A 691 -11.47 1.31 0.62
CA LEU A 691 -10.83 2.59 0.95
C LEU A 691 -11.82 3.57 1.59
N LEU A 692 -13.05 3.63 1.07
CA LEU A 692 -14.11 4.49 1.58
C LEU A 692 -14.56 4.06 2.99
N LEU A 693 -14.85 2.78 3.20
CA LEU A 693 -15.31 2.28 4.50
C LEU A 693 -14.23 2.34 5.58
N ALA A 694 -12.96 2.12 5.21
CA ALA A 694 -11.82 2.29 6.12
C ALA A 694 -11.53 3.77 6.46
N GLY A 695 -12.18 4.72 5.79
CA GLY A 695 -11.95 6.15 5.99
C GLY A 695 -10.58 6.61 5.52
N ARG A 696 -10.04 6.00 4.45
CA ARG A 696 -8.76 6.39 3.84
C ARG A 696 -8.91 7.38 2.68
N ALA A 697 -10.13 7.49 2.15
CA ALA A 697 -10.49 8.39 1.08
C ALA A 697 -11.96 8.79 1.18
N ASP A 698 -12.31 9.93 0.59
CA ASP A 698 -13.71 10.35 0.42
C ASP A 698 -14.19 10.15 -1.01
N LEU A 699 -13.26 10.18 -1.97
CA LEU A 699 -13.47 9.86 -3.39
C LEU A 699 -12.30 9.02 -3.90
N CYS A 700 -12.53 8.16 -4.89
CA CYS A 700 -11.48 7.38 -5.53
C CYS A 700 -11.37 7.71 -7.02
N ALA A 701 -10.19 8.14 -7.45
CA ALA A 701 -9.89 8.41 -8.84
C ALA A 701 -9.23 7.22 -9.53
N LEU A 702 -9.80 6.80 -10.66
CA LEU A 702 -9.30 5.69 -11.48
C LEU A 702 -8.98 6.20 -12.88
N ALA A 703 -7.74 5.97 -13.31
CA ALA A 703 -7.23 6.35 -14.63
C ALA A 703 -7.34 5.17 -15.62
N ARG A 704 -6.28 4.35 -15.72
CA ARG A 704 -6.16 3.20 -16.62
C ARG A 704 -7.36 2.23 -16.64
N PRO A 705 -8.05 1.93 -15.53
CA PRO A 705 -9.29 1.14 -15.58
C PRO A 705 -10.34 1.73 -16.53
N HIS A 706 -10.50 3.06 -16.56
CA HIS A 706 -11.42 3.74 -17.49
C HIS A 706 -10.87 3.91 -18.92
N LEU A 707 -9.57 3.69 -19.14
CA LEU A 707 -9.00 3.55 -20.49
C LEU A 707 -9.30 2.16 -21.06
N TYR A 708 -9.17 1.12 -20.22
CA TYR A 708 -9.48 -0.26 -20.57
C TYR A 708 -10.99 -0.47 -20.76
N ASP A 709 -11.80 0.14 -19.89
CA ASP A 709 -13.26 0.01 -19.90
C ASP A 709 -13.92 1.37 -19.60
N PRO A 710 -14.44 2.08 -20.62
CA PRO A 710 -15.08 3.39 -20.39
C PRO A 710 -16.36 3.29 -19.57
N HIS A 711 -16.96 2.10 -19.43
CA HIS A 711 -18.17 1.84 -18.64
C HIS A 711 -17.87 1.11 -17.33
N TRP A 712 -16.61 1.13 -16.87
CA TRP A 712 -16.14 0.42 -15.69
C TRP A 712 -17.05 0.61 -14.47
N SER A 713 -17.56 1.82 -14.22
CA SER A 713 -18.43 2.09 -13.07
C SER A 713 -19.78 1.38 -13.18
N LEU A 714 -20.38 1.33 -14.38
CA LEU A 714 -21.61 0.57 -14.62
C LEU A 714 -21.38 -0.94 -14.54
N HIS A 715 -20.25 -1.44 -15.03
CA HIS A 715 -19.89 -2.86 -14.89
C HIS A 715 -19.61 -3.23 -13.43
N ALA A 716 -18.95 -2.37 -12.65
CA ALA A 716 -18.78 -2.52 -11.21
C ALA A 716 -20.13 -2.56 -10.47
N ALA A 717 -21.12 -1.76 -10.90
CA ALA A 717 -22.48 -1.86 -10.38
C ALA A 717 -23.11 -3.21 -10.70
N ALA A 718 -22.99 -3.69 -11.94
CA ALA A 718 -23.53 -4.99 -12.36
C ALA A 718 -22.86 -6.18 -11.65
N ASP A 719 -21.55 -6.15 -11.45
CA ASP A 719 -20.81 -7.18 -10.71
C ASP A 719 -21.19 -7.22 -9.22
N GLN A 720 -21.74 -6.11 -8.69
CA GLN A 720 -22.25 -6.01 -7.31
C GLN A 720 -23.79 -6.10 -7.25
N ASP A 721 -24.45 -6.53 -8.33
CA ASP A 721 -25.91 -6.61 -8.45
C ASP A 721 -26.67 -5.31 -8.10
N TYR A 722 -26.03 -4.15 -8.32
CA TYR A 722 -26.58 -2.83 -8.02
C TYR A 722 -27.25 -2.17 -9.23
N ALA A 723 -28.49 -1.69 -9.04
CA ALA A 723 -29.27 -0.99 -10.07
C ALA A 723 -29.88 0.33 -9.55
N GLY A 724 -29.31 0.90 -8.48
CA GLY A 724 -29.81 2.12 -7.84
C GLY A 724 -29.35 3.42 -8.50
N PRO A 725 -29.76 4.58 -7.94
CA PRO A 725 -29.53 5.89 -8.54
C PRO A 725 -28.07 6.35 -8.57
N GLY A 726 -27.17 5.70 -7.83
CA GLY A 726 -25.73 6.01 -7.86
C GLY A 726 -25.02 5.52 -9.13
N ALA A 727 -25.64 4.65 -9.93
CA ALA A 727 -25.09 4.12 -11.19
C ALA A 727 -26.19 3.96 -12.27
N PRO A 728 -26.82 5.06 -12.71
CA PRO A 728 -27.95 4.98 -13.62
C PRO A 728 -27.47 4.59 -15.02
N TRP A 729 -27.95 3.45 -15.53
CA TRP A 729 -27.71 3.05 -16.91
C TRP A 729 -28.45 3.98 -17.88
N PRO A 730 -27.79 4.52 -18.92
CA PRO A 730 -28.47 5.22 -20.01
C PRO A 730 -29.61 4.37 -20.57
N GLN A 731 -30.74 4.99 -20.94
CA GLN A 731 -31.93 4.25 -21.40
C GLN A 731 -31.61 3.30 -22.56
N GLN A 732 -30.73 3.75 -23.45
CA GLN A 732 -30.23 3.03 -24.62
C GLN A 732 -29.38 1.80 -24.26
N TYR A 733 -28.75 1.79 -23.08
CA TYR A 733 -27.86 0.71 -22.62
C TYR A 733 -28.54 -0.26 -21.66
N ARG A 734 -29.81 -0.04 -21.29
CA ARG A 734 -30.52 -0.88 -20.30
C ARG A 734 -30.52 -2.38 -20.61
N ALA A 735 -30.56 -2.76 -21.89
CA ALA A 735 -30.49 -4.18 -22.27
C ALA A 735 -29.14 -4.85 -21.91
N GLY A 736 -28.08 -4.05 -21.74
CA GLY A 736 -26.76 -4.49 -21.30
C GLY A 736 -26.51 -4.35 -19.80
N SER A 737 -27.51 -4.01 -18.99
CA SER A 737 -27.33 -3.69 -17.56
C SER A 737 -27.04 -4.90 -16.66
N ARG A 738 -26.72 -6.05 -17.24
CA ARG A 738 -26.42 -7.30 -16.54
C ARG A 738 -25.23 -7.95 -17.22
N LYS A 739 -24.45 -8.70 -16.45
CA LYS A 739 -23.32 -9.47 -16.96
C LYS A 739 -23.79 -10.41 -18.09
N PRO A 740 -23.21 -10.32 -19.30
CA PRO A 740 -23.53 -11.25 -20.37
C PRO A 740 -23.24 -12.69 -19.94
N PRO A 741 -24.09 -13.66 -20.31
CA PRO A 741 -23.82 -15.06 -20.02
C PRO A 741 -22.57 -15.49 -20.78
N THR A 742 -21.52 -15.87 -20.06
CA THR A 742 -20.30 -16.49 -20.61
C THR A 742 -20.39 -18.02 -20.45
N GLY A 743 -19.46 -18.77 -21.07
CA GLY A 743 -19.34 -20.20 -20.81
C GLY A 743 -19.17 -20.46 -19.30
N ARG A 744 -19.88 -21.47 -18.77
CA ARG A 744 -19.89 -21.81 -17.32
C ARG A 744 -18.47 -21.90 -16.75
N THR A 745 -18.07 -20.92 -15.96
CA THR A 745 -16.86 -20.95 -15.12
C THR A 745 -17.17 -21.19 -13.64
N ASP A 746 -18.44 -21.06 -13.24
CA ASP A 746 -18.84 -21.28 -11.86
C ASP A 746 -18.91 -22.78 -11.58
N ALA A 747 -18.10 -23.24 -10.63
CA ALA A 747 -18.27 -24.56 -10.03
C ALA A 747 -19.72 -24.71 -9.56
N PRO A 748 -20.39 -25.86 -9.79
CA PRO A 748 -21.78 -26.03 -9.38
C PRO A 748 -21.89 -25.80 -7.87
N LYS A 749 -22.69 -24.80 -7.47
CA LYS A 749 -23.03 -24.56 -6.06
C LYS A 749 -23.44 -25.90 -5.43
N GLN A 750 -22.73 -26.33 -4.38
CA GLN A 750 -23.10 -27.52 -3.62
C GLN A 750 -24.53 -27.33 -3.10
N ARG A 751 -25.47 -28.09 -3.67
CA ARG A 751 -26.91 -28.03 -3.31
C ARG A 751 -27.26 -28.91 -2.11
N LEU A 752 -26.29 -29.66 -1.58
CA LEU A 752 -26.48 -30.59 -0.48
C LEU A 752 -25.27 -30.47 0.45
N THR A 753 -25.52 -30.05 1.68
CA THR A 753 -24.64 -30.38 2.81
C THR A 753 -25.10 -31.76 3.29
N LEU A 754 -24.27 -32.79 3.08
CA LEU A 754 -24.50 -34.12 3.62
C LEU A 754 -23.92 -34.24 5.03
#